data_AF-A0A1G3AK80-F1
#
_entry.id   AF-A0A1G3AK80-F1
#
_cell.length_a   1.000
_cell.length_b   1.000
_cell.length_c   1.000
_cell.angle_alpha   90.00
_cell.angle_beta   90.00
_cell.angle_gamma   90.00
#
_symmetry.space_group_name_H-M   'P 1'
#
loop_
_entity.id
_entity.type
_entity.pdbx_description
1 polymer ?
#
loop_
_entity_poly.entity_id
_entity_poly.type
_entity_poly.pdbx_seq_one_letter_code
_entity_poly.pdbx_strand_id
1 'polypeptide(L)'
;MRCDMAALIAVALSAQVAARLCAEDAPPLAKAPFNAEQAKVFQQQWAEHIGKELLHINSIGMTMVLLPPGEYTMGRTEEQFDKVLEEAKKAGLEPAQVAVWEMLMMPAHQVRITKPFYLGATEVTVGQFRRFCEDSGYETEAERGLNGGVPYKGSRPICTWRKPMVWINLQQKDDEPVLHLCWNDCVEFCKWLSEKEGVEYCLPTEAEWEYACRAGTTTAWSFGNFEDFDRLGHEYMFVSEPPQGKHDRPSSVAQKKPNAFGLYDMHGNVWEYVADWWHQFTYKNSPVNDPTGPPEQSEKGDMRRIIRAGSFDWDRWGAQSVYRMRITQRSTQHPHQGFRAAMRIKGVKGVPQAADLYEERRKNTIDPGPQKVDTSAADKHPKEFSIDLPGGTKMDFVLIPPGSFLMGSSKGSGEETPVHRVVISKPFYMAKHEVTQSQWEAAMGKHKWLMELTEGDNEMRGPTKAMNVLSWNDCQSLILKLKEMVPGQAFALPTEAQWEYACRAGSTAEFHFGDDESQLGEYAWYEGNMNWPGKPGFRGKAFYHDVGRMKPNAWGLYDMHGGVWEWCADYYDKDYYVNSPLVDPTGPESGRVRTLRGGSWFRYAKYCRTAYRRFFYPASDGDGVTAWINDFGCRLVVNLDGRVNYTKLARSLVRHSQNPVIRVGEKGAWDDQTLGCFTVLDDGDKFYFYSGGAQFGKPKNIGMATSRDGIHWTKYEKNPLFPGDMPYAIKVGDTFRLYHPGEDGAGRHGLLMRTSRDGFVWSAPKLVLESNILDPCVVRVAENRFHLYYCGGGRKMKDGKQVWEFKAHMATSEDGIRWTKEPQPALPLGPKGSWDEQSHAGPCVLKLEDGFHMWYLGSGTYNGKTAWRIGHATSPDGLHWTKSGTDPVLDIGKPGDWDGGTFMSFDIIFRDGKLLFWYAAAPTEHGDETKMTIQIGHGTSM
;
A
#
# COMPACT_ATOMS: atom_id res chain seq x y z
N MET A 1 -0.53 -7.88 -74.57
CA MET A 1 -1.68 -7.76 -73.64
C MET A 1 -1.59 -8.85 -72.58
N ARG A 2 -0.98 -8.56 -71.42
CA ARG A 2 -1.22 -9.26 -70.15
C ARG A 2 -0.81 -8.26 -69.05
N CYS A 3 -1.78 -7.47 -68.59
CA CYS A 3 -1.62 -6.57 -67.44
C CYS A 3 -1.70 -7.40 -66.16
N ASP A 4 -0.81 -7.10 -65.23
CA ASP A 4 -0.63 -7.78 -63.95
C ASP A 4 -1.86 -7.62 -63.04
N MET A 5 -2.64 -8.70 -62.95
CA MET A 5 -3.78 -8.82 -62.05
C MET A 5 -3.35 -8.85 -60.57
N ALA A 6 -2.07 -9.14 -60.29
CA ALA A 6 -1.51 -9.16 -58.93
C ALA A 6 -1.28 -7.74 -58.35
N ALA A 7 -0.92 -6.77 -59.19
CA ALA A 7 -0.70 -5.38 -58.75
C ALA A 7 -2.04 -4.67 -58.42
N LEU A 8 -3.11 -5.00 -59.14
CA LEU A 8 -4.45 -4.45 -58.90
C LEU A 8 -5.10 -5.02 -57.62
N ILE A 9 -4.81 -6.27 -57.25
CA ILE A 9 -5.33 -6.88 -56.00
C ILE A 9 -4.58 -6.33 -54.77
N ALA A 10 -3.28 -6.06 -54.87
CA ALA A 10 -2.52 -5.45 -53.77
C ALA A 10 -2.93 -3.99 -53.48
N VAL A 11 -3.24 -3.21 -54.53
CA VAL A 11 -3.73 -1.84 -54.39
C VAL A 11 -5.21 -1.81 -53.95
N ALA A 12 -6.03 -2.78 -54.35
CA ALA A 12 -7.41 -2.89 -53.89
C ALA A 12 -7.53 -3.37 -52.43
N LEU A 13 -6.64 -4.27 -51.96
CA LEU A 13 -6.58 -4.65 -50.54
C LEU A 13 -6.01 -3.54 -49.65
N SER A 14 -5.03 -2.76 -50.12
CA SER A 14 -4.56 -1.59 -49.34
C SER A 14 -5.62 -0.48 -49.28
N ALA A 15 -6.39 -0.30 -50.35
CA ALA A 15 -7.52 0.64 -50.38
C ALA A 15 -8.74 0.14 -49.57
N GLN A 16 -9.01 -1.17 -49.48
CA GLN A 16 -10.08 -1.72 -48.62
C GLN A 16 -9.71 -1.76 -47.13
N VAL A 17 -8.41 -1.86 -46.79
CA VAL A 17 -7.91 -1.69 -45.42
C VAL A 17 -7.92 -0.21 -45.03
N ALA A 18 -7.56 0.71 -45.95
CA ALA A 18 -7.66 2.15 -45.73
C ALA A 18 -9.12 2.67 -45.71
N ALA A 19 -10.03 2.06 -46.48
CA ALA A 19 -11.45 2.43 -46.51
C ALA A 19 -12.29 1.81 -45.38
N ARG A 20 -11.74 0.87 -44.60
CA ARG A 20 -12.31 0.47 -43.29
C ARG A 20 -11.99 1.45 -42.16
N LEU A 21 -11.12 2.44 -42.40
CA LEU A 21 -10.65 3.44 -41.43
C LEU A 21 -11.29 4.83 -41.65
N CYS A 22 -12.57 4.89 -42.04
CA CYS A 22 -13.30 6.16 -42.14
C CYS A 22 -14.69 6.03 -41.52
N ALA A 23 -14.71 5.96 -40.20
CA ALA A 23 -15.57 6.71 -39.29
C ALA A 23 -15.38 6.15 -37.86
N GLU A 24 -15.02 7.03 -36.92
CA GLU A 24 -15.20 6.92 -35.44
C GLU A 24 -14.03 6.57 -34.49
N ASP A 25 -12.92 5.95 -34.88
CA ASP A 25 -11.88 5.63 -33.87
C ASP A 25 -10.70 6.64 -33.85
N ALA A 26 -10.56 7.36 -32.74
CA ALA A 26 -9.44 8.24 -32.46
C ALA A 26 -8.09 7.48 -32.51
N PRO A 27 -6.95 8.16 -32.80
CA PRO A 27 -5.63 7.53 -32.77
C PRO A 27 -5.30 6.93 -31.40
N PRO A 28 -4.36 5.98 -31.32
CA PRO A 28 -4.00 5.35 -30.05
C PRO A 28 -3.48 6.38 -29.03
N LEU A 29 -3.79 6.12 -27.77
CA LEU A 29 -3.26 6.86 -26.63
C LEU A 29 -1.75 6.61 -26.48
N ALA A 30 -1.01 7.67 -26.16
CA ALA A 30 0.36 7.56 -25.72
C ALA A 30 0.41 7.02 -24.28
N LYS A 31 0.38 5.70 -24.13
CA LYS A 31 0.40 4.99 -22.84
C LYS A 31 1.84 4.68 -22.43
N ALA A 32 2.30 5.25 -21.32
CA ALA A 32 3.61 4.95 -20.78
C ALA A 32 3.71 3.48 -20.28
N PRO A 33 4.87 2.81 -20.42
CA PRO A 33 6.12 3.37 -20.92
C PRO A 33 6.24 3.36 -22.45
N PHE A 34 6.88 4.39 -23.02
CA PHE A 34 7.25 4.47 -24.44
C PHE A 34 8.57 5.23 -24.63
N ASN A 35 9.25 4.97 -25.75
CA ASN A 35 10.51 5.63 -26.12
C ASN A 35 10.30 6.84 -27.05
N ALA A 36 11.39 7.55 -27.39
CA ALA A 36 11.35 8.74 -28.24
C ALA A 36 10.84 8.50 -29.67
N GLU A 37 11.04 7.31 -30.24
CA GLU A 37 10.51 6.97 -31.58
C GLU A 37 8.99 6.79 -31.52
N GLN A 38 8.50 6.07 -30.50
CA GLN A 38 7.07 5.89 -30.26
C GLN A 38 6.37 7.22 -29.93
N ALA A 39 7.00 8.08 -29.13
CA ALA A 39 6.49 9.41 -28.80
C ALA A 39 6.20 10.23 -30.07
N LYS A 40 7.17 10.27 -31.00
CA LYS A 40 7.02 10.95 -32.30
C LYS A 40 5.90 10.34 -33.14
N VAL A 41 5.74 9.02 -33.16
CA VAL A 41 4.64 8.36 -33.86
C VAL A 41 3.29 8.79 -33.29
N PHE A 42 3.12 8.80 -31.97
CA PHE A 42 1.87 9.28 -31.35
C PHE A 42 1.60 10.74 -31.68
N GLN A 43 2.61 11.61 -31.56
CA GLN A 43 2.47 13.02 -31.89
C GLN A 43 2.06 13.23 -33.35
N GLN A 44 2.69 12.51 -34.29
CA GLN A 44 2.39 12.60 -35.72
C GLN A 44 0.98 12.13 -36.06
N GLN A 45 0.56 10.98 -35.52
CA GLN A 45 -0.80 10.45 -35.73
C GLN A 45 -1.88 11.40 -35.20
N TRP A 46 -1.65 11.99 -34.02
CA TRP A 46 -2.58 12.96 -33.45
C TRP A 46 -2.58 14.29 -34.20
N ALA A 47 -1.42 14.77 -34.66
CA ALA A 47 -1.29 15.96 -35.50
C ALA A 47 -2.12 15.81 -36.80
N GLU A 48 -1.96 14.69 -37.49
CA GLU A 48 -2.71 14.35 -38.71
C GLU A 48 -4.21 14.23 -38.45
N HIS A 49 -4.60 13.56 -37.36
CA HIS A 49 -6.00 13.36 -37.00
C HIS A 49 -6.76 14.66 -36.71
N ILE A 50 -6.11 15.62 -36.05
CA ILE A 50 -6.74 16.90 -35.68
C ILE A 50 -6.46 18.03 -36.69
N GLY A 51 -5.74 17.73 -37.77
CA GLY A 51 -5.38 18.69 -38.82
C GLY A 51 -4.50 19.84 -38.31
N LYS A 52 -3.49 19.52 -37.50
CA LYS A 52 -2.56 20.48 -36.89
C LYS A 52 -1.11 20.08 -37.13
N GLU A 53 -0.19 21.04 -36.98
CA GLU A 53 1.25 20.79 -37.13
C GLU A 53 1.87 20.31 -35.81
N LEU A 54 2.91 19.48 -35.90
CA LEU A 54 3.63 19.01 -34.71
C LEU A 54 4.22 20.18 -33.89
N LEU A 55 4.77 21.17 -34.59
CA LEU A 55 5.35 22.38 -34.03
C LEU A 55 4.53 23.57 -34.52
N HIS A 56 4.13 24.44 -33.60
CA HIS A 56 3.44 25.69 -33.92
C HIS A 56 4.24 26.86 -33.36
N ILE A 57 4.65 27.79 -34.22
CA ILE A 57 5.31 29.04 -33.79
C ILE A 57 4.26 30.14 -33.73
N ASN A 58 4.07 30.73 -32.56
CA ASN A 58 3.05 31.76 -32.34
C ASN A 58 3.53 33.18 -32.71
N SER A 59 2.69 34.20 -32.50
CA SER A 59 2.95 35.58 -32.93
C SER A 59 4.13 36.27 -32.23
N ILE A 60 4.61 35.71 -31.11
CA ILE A 60 5.75 36.22 -30.35
C ILE A 60 6.99 35.31 -30.42
N GLY A 61 6.98 34.33 -31.34
CA GLY A 61 8.12 33.45 -31.59
C GLY A 61 8.27 32.31 -30.59
N MET A 62 7.25 31.98 -29.81
CA MET A 62 7.25 30.77 -28.98
C MET A 62 7.02 29.53 -29.85
N THR A 63 7.92 28.57 -29.77
CA THR A 63 7.71 27.24 -30.36
C THR A 63 6.87 26.40 -29.41
N MET A 64 5.71 25.97 -29.89
CA MET A 64 4.75 25.14 -29.17
C MET A 64 4.77 23.73 -29.74
N VAL A 65 4.93 22.73 -28.88
CA VAL A 65 5.00 21.30 -29.26
C VAL A 65 3.66 20.64 -28.98
N LEU A 66 3.12 19.91 -29.96
CA LEU A 66 1.88 19.15 -29.79
C LEU A 66 2.12 17.91 -28.92
N LEU A 67 1.39 17.79 -27.83
CA LEU A 67 1.36 16.59 -26.98
C LEU A 67 0.05 15.82 -27.24
N PRO A 68 0.13 14.50 -27.49
CA PRO A 68 -1.07 13.69 -27.71
C PRO A 68 -1.77 13.39 -26.38
N PRO A 69 -3.06 12.98 -26.41
CA PRO A 69 -3.69 12.28 -25.29
C PRO A 69 -2.87 11.06 -24.87
N GLY A 70 -2.83 10.78 -23.57
CA GLY A 70 -1.99 9.72 -23.03
C GLY A 70 -2.37 9.25 -21.64
N GLU A 71 -1.74 8.16 -21.22
CA GLU A 71 -1.87 7.58 -19.88
C GLU A 71 -0.51 7.38 -19.25
N TYR A 72 -0.38 7.73 -17.97
CA TYR A 72 0.84 7.52 -17.21
C TYR A 72 0.55 7.43 -15.71
N THR A 73 1.52 6.90 -14.97
CA THR A 73 1.49 6.90 -13.51
C THR A 73 2.10 8.20 -12.98
N MET A 74 1.26 9.05 -12.39
CA MET A 74 1.66 10.30 -11.75
C MET A 74 2.08 10.05 -10.30
N GLY A 75 3.14 10.72 -9.86
CA GLY A 75 3.69 10.58 -8.51
C GLY A 75 4.63 9.39 -8.34
N ARG A 76 4.90 9.06 -7.08
CA ARG A 76 5.97 8.14 -6.67
C ARG A 76 5.42 6.85 -6.08
N THR A 77 5.94 5.73 -6.59
CA THR A 77 5.67 4.39 -6.07
C THR A 77 6.45 4.13 -4.79
N GLU A 78 6.03 3.12 -4.03
CA GLU A 78 6.72 2.68 -2.83
C GLU A 78 8.18 2.28 -3.10
N GLU A 79 8.41 1.49 -4.14
CA GLU A 79 9.73 1.04 -4.57
C GLU A 79 10.67 2.21 -4.89
N GLN A 80 10.16 3.22 -5.61
CA GLN A 80 10.92 4.43 -5.93
C GLN A 80 11.22 5.27 -4.68
N PHE A 81 10.29 5.34 -3.73
CA PHE A 81 10.52 6.03 -2.47
C PHE A 81 11.64 5.36 -1.67
N ASP A 82 11.58 4.04 -1.51
CA ASP A 82 12.58 3.27 -0.77
C ASP A 82 13.96 3.40 -1.43
N LYS A 83 13.99 3.36 -2.77
CA LYS A 83 15.21 3.60 -3.54
C LYS A 83 15.81 4.98 -3.27
N VAL A 84 14.98 6.02 -3.20
CA VAL A 84 15.46 7.37 -2.89
C VAL A 84 16.00 7.49 -1.48
N LEU A 85 15.39 6.83 -0.49
CA LEU A 85 15.95 6.80 0.86
C LEU A 85 17.29 6.07 0.90
N GLU A 86 17.45 5.00 0.13
CA GLU A 86 18.72 4.29 -0.02
C GLU A 86 19.80 5.20 -0.61
N GLU A 87 19.49 5.90 -1.71
CA GLU A 87 20.44 6.79 -2.38
C GLU A 87 20.74 8.04 -1.53
N ALA A 88 19.76 8.59 -0.83
CA ALA A 88 19.94 9.69 0.11
C ALA A 88 20.93 9.31 1.22
N LYS A 89 20.77 8.10 1.77
CA LYS A 89 21.70 7.56 2.77
C LYS A 89 23.11 7.40 2.21
N LYS A 90 23.27 6.92 0.97
CA LYS A 90 24.59 6.82 0.30
C LYS A 90 25.22 8.20 0.10
N ALA A 91 24.40 9.22 -0.15
CA ALA A 91 24.83 10.61 -0.26
C ALA A 91 25.08 11.30 1.10
N GLY A 92 24.92 10.60 2.22
CA GLY A 92 25.14 11.15 3.57
C GLY A 92 24.02 12.06 4.05
N LEU A 93 22.83 12.01 3.43
CA LEU A 93 21.64 12.73 3.88
C LEU A 93 20.90 11.91 4.93
N GLU A 94 20.28 12.61 5.89
CA GLU A 94 19.43 11.99 6.92
C GLU A 94 18.14 11.45 6.31
N PRO A 95 17.90 10.12 6.27
CA PRO A 95 16.75 9.53 5.60
C PRO A 95 15.41 10.06 6.11
N ALA A 96 15.31 10.34 7.41
CA ALA A 96 14.10 10.89 8.02
C ALA A 96 13.72 12.27 7.46
N GLN A 97 14.72 13.12 7.18
CA GLN A 97 14.46 14.44 6.60
C GLN A 97 14.00 14.31 5.15
N VAL A 98 14.66 13.46 4.36
CA VAL A 98 14.29 13.19 2.96
C VAL A 98 12.90 12.58 2.87
N ALA A 99 12.59 11.62 3.75
CA ALA A 99 11.30 10.94 3.79
C ALA A 99 10.12 11.91 3.89
N VAL A 100 10.20 12.94 4.74
CA VAL A 100 9.11 13.95 4.89
C VAL A 100 8.83 14.69 3.59
N TRP A 101 9.87 15.05 2.84
CA TRP A 101 9.71 15.74 1.55
C TRP A 101 9.15 14.79 0.49
N GLU A 102 9.73 13.60 0.40
CA GLU A 102 9.38 12.60 -0.63
C GLU A 102 7.96 12.06 -0.49
N MET A 103 7.39 12.11 0.71
CA MET A 103 5.98 11.77 0.96
C MET A 103 5.00 12.71 0.25
N LEU A 104 5.39 13.94 -0.07
CA LEU A 104 4.54 14.88 -0.81
C LEU A 104 4.30 14.46 -2.27
N MET A 105 5.11 13.53 -2.79
CA MET A 105 5.01 12.99 -4.14
C MET A 105 4.30 11.64 -4.18
N MET A 106 3.77 11.17 -3.04
CA MET A 106 3.04 9.90 -2.91
C MET A 106 1.53 10.12 -2.71
N PRO A 107 0.69 9.13 -3.03
CA PRO A 107 1.01 7.90 -3.75
C PRO A 107 1.08 8.10 -5.28
N ALA A 108 1.73 7.16 -5.95
CA ALA A 108 1.56 6.97 -7.38
C ALA A 108 0.10 6.64 -7.72
N HIS A 109 -0.46 7.27 -8.76
CA HIS A 109 -1.83 7.03 -9.23
C HIS A 109 -1.92 7.15 -10.76
N GLN A 110 -2.94 6.52 -11.35
CA GLN A 110 -3.13 6.56 -12.80
C GLN A 110 -3.76 7.88 -13.23
N VAL A 111 -3.22 8.46 -14.31
CA VAL A 111 -3.73 9.69 -14.93
C VAL A 111 -3.88 9.48 -16.43
N ARG A 112 -5.01 9.94 -16.97
CA ARG A 112 -5.33 10.04 -18.39
C ARG A 112 -5.48 11.51 -18.77
N ILE A 113 -4.63 11.98 -19.68
CA ILE A 113 -4.81 13.24 -20.40
C ILE A 113 -5.73 12.96 -21.59
N THR A 114 -6.93 13.54 -21.61
CA THR A 114 -7.97 13.13 -22.57
C THR A 114 -7.92 13.89 -23.89
N LYS A 115 -7.29 15.08 -23.93
CA LYS A 115 -7.24 15.94 -25.11
C LYS A 115 -5.81 16.29 -25.49
N PRO A 116 -5.50 16.39 -26.80
CA PRO A 116 -4.23 16.93 -27.22
C PRO A 116 -4.17 18.41 -26.84
N PHE A 117 -2.98 18.87 -26.49
CA PHE A 117 -2.70 20.27 -26.22
C PHE A 117 -1.29 20.59 -26.70
N TYR A 118 -1.02 21.87 -26.88
CA TYR A 118 0.32 22.35 -27.16
C TYR A 118 0.98 22.82 -25.87
N LEU A 119 2.28 22.56 -25.73
CA LEU A 119 3.09 23.07 -24.62
C LEU A 119 4.31 23.80 -25.18
N GLY A 120 4.71 24.91 -24.56
CA GLY A 120 5.95 25.61 -24.91
C GLY A 120 7.14 24.65 -24.88
N ALA A 121 7.93 24.64 -25.96
CA ALA A 121 9.13 23.82 -26.09
C ALA A 121 10.14 24.14 -24.98
N THR A 122 10.14 25.39 -24.52
CA THR A 122 10.95 25.94 -23.42
C THR A 122 10.05 26.74 -22.49
N GLU A 123 10.63 27.22 -21.40
CA GLU A 123 10.05 28.27 -20.55
C GLU A 123 9.92 29.59 -21.33
N VAL A 124 9.06 30.48 -20.82
CA VAL A 124 8.88 31.83 -21.37
C VAL A 124 10.16 32.63 -21.15
N THR A 125 10.69 33.22 -22.22
CA THR A 125 11.94 33.97 -22.16
C THR A 125 11.71 35.44 -21.78
N VAL A 126 12.78 36.11 -21.34
CA VAL A 126 12.78 37.55 -21.05
C VAL A 126 12.32 38.37 -22.27
N GLY A 127 12.75 38.02 -23.49
CA GLY A 127 12.32 38.71 -24.71
C GLY A 127 10.82 38.57 -24.98
N GLN A 128 10.26 37.38 -24.75
CA GLN A 128 8.82 37.12 -24.90
C GLN A 128 7.99 37.86 -23.83
N PHE A 129 8.43 37.82 -22.58
CA PHE A 129 7.75 38.51 -21.48
C PHE A 129 7.85 40.03 -21.59
N ARG A 130 8.97 40.56 -22.10
CA ARG A 130 9.12 41.98 -22.40
C ARG A 130 8.11 42.45 -23.44
N ARG A 131 7.90 41.65 -24.50
CA ARG A 131 6.88 41.95 -25.51
C ARG A 131 5.49 42.09 -24.90
N PHE A 132 5.14 41.21 -23.95
CA PHE A 132 3.90 41.32 -23.19
C PHE A 132 3.79 42.65 -22.45
N CYS A 133 4.82 43.01 -21.68
CA CYS A 133 4.81 44.25 -20.90
C CYS A 133 4.74 45.50 -21.80
N GLU A 134 5.50 45.52 -22.91
CA GLU A 134 5.51 46.61 -23.88
C GLU A 134 4.16 46.76 -24.62
N ASP A 135 3.57 45.65 -25.07
CA ASP A 135 2.32 45.68 -25.85
C ASP A 135 1.09 45.98 -24.97
N SER A 136 1.08 45.55 -23.71
CA SER A 136 -0.08 45.67 -22.81
C SER A 136 0.03 46.84 -21.80
N GLY A 137 1.24 47.36 -21.59
CA GLY A 137 1.53 48.28 -20.48
C GLY A 137 1.48 47.60 -19.11
N TYR A 138 1.56 46.27 -19.04
CA TYR A 138 1.50 45.52 -17.78
C TYR A 138 2.76 45.73 -16.94
N GLU A 139 2.57 46.17 -15.69
CA GLU A 139 3.58 46.16 -14.64
C GLU A 139 3.37 44.94 -13.74
N THR A 140 4.41 44.15 -13.45
CA THR A 140 4.27 42.96 -12.58
C THR A 140 3.87 43.31 -11.15
N GLU A 141 3.28 42.38 -10.41
CA GLU A 141 2.98 42.62 -8.99
C GLU A 141 4.23 42.97 -8.17
N ALA A 142 5.39 42.40 -8.55
CA ALA A 142 6.68 42.74 -7.97
C ALA A 142 7.06 44.22 -8.20
N GLU A 143 6.81 44.75 -9.40
CA GLU A 143 7.06 46.15 -9.78
C GLU A 143 6.12 47.13 -9.08
N ARG A 144 4.85 46.75 -8.87
CA ARG A 144 3.85 47.57 -8.16
C ARG A 144 4.09 47.68 -6.65
N GLY A 145 5.13 47.04 -6.12
CA GLY A 145 5.53 47.19 -4.72
C GLY A 145 4.64 46.42 -3.74
N LEU A 146 4.36 45.13 -4.01
CA LEU A 146 3.82 44.22 -3.01
C LEU A 146 4.51 44.45 -1.65
N ASN A 147 3.72 44.83 -0.64
CA ASN A 147 4.15 44.97 0.76
C ASN A 147 4.98 43.74 1.13
N GLY A 148 6.31 43.89 1.10
CA GLY A 148 7.25 42.82 1.40
C GLY A 148 6.88 42.22 2.74
N GLY A 149 6.41 40.97 2.71
CA GLY A 149 5.86 40.30 3.88
C GLY A 149 6.74 40.52 5.11
N VAL A 150 6.09 40.83 6.24
CA VAL A 150 6.77 41.04 7.53
C VAL A 150 7.78 39.91 7.75
N PRO A 151 9.06 40.21 8.01
CA PRO A 151 10.09 39.20 8.12
C PRO A 151 9.73 38.18 9.20
N TYR A 152 9.80 36.90 8.85
CA TYR A 152 9.61 35.78 9.77
C TYR A 152 10.60 35.93 10.94
N LYS A 153 10.08 36.11 12.16
CA LYS A 153 10.90 36.17 13.39
C LYS A 153 11.36 34.75 13.77
N GLY A 154 12.42 34.28 13.12
CA GLY A 154 13.10 33.03 13.44
C GLY A 154 14.52 33.02 12.87
N SER A 155 15.47 32.55 13.67
CA SER A 155 16.92 32.60 13.41
C SER A 155 17.39 31.61 12.32
N ARG A 156 16.97 31.83 11.07
CA ARG A 156 17.65 31.34 9.87
C ARG A 156 17.61 32.43 8.78
N PRO A 157 18.76 32.85 8.21
CA PRO A 157 18.77 33.91 7.21
C PRO A 157 18.31 33.34 5.86
N ILE A 158 17.03 33.52 5.54
CA ILE A 158 16.51 33.35 4.18
C ILE A 158 16.47 34.76 3.57
N CYS A 159 17.54 35.08 2.84
CA CYS A 159 17.74 36.18 1.90
C CYS A 159 16.90 37.46 2.13
N THR A 160 17.33 38.28 3.09
CA THR A 160 17.03 39.71 3.05
C THR A 160 17.84 40.37 1.93
N TRP A 161 17.28 40.54 0.74
CA TRP A 161 17.81 41.53 -0.22
C TRP A 161 16.98 42.80 -0.11
N ARG A 162 17.62 43.86 0.39
CA ARG A 162 17.05 45.17 0.75
C ARG A 162 16.68 46.06 -0.45
N LYS A 163 16.33 45.48 -1.60
CA LYS A 163 15.79 46.19 -2.77
C LYS A 163 14.81 45.25 -3.49
N PRO A 164 13.66 45.74 -4.01
CA PRO A 164 12.79 44.92 -4.86
C PRO A 164 13.58 44.49 -6.10
N MET A 165 13.98 43.22 -6.13
CA MET A 165 14.55 42.58 -7.32
C MET A 165 13.37 42.24 -8.23
N VAL A 166 13.21 43.04 -9.27
CA VAL A 166 12.20 42.87 -10.34
C VAL A 166 12.92 42.40 -11.59
N TRP A 167 12.22 41.61 -12.42
CA TRP A 167 12.78 40.97 -13.61
C TRP A 167 13.52 41.95 -14.54
N ILE A 168 13.02 43.19 -14.68
CA ILE A 168 13.63 44.26 -15.50
C ILE A 168 15.00 44.75 -14.98
N ASN A 169 15.30 44.55 -13.69
CA ASN A 169 16.57 44.93 -13.08
C ASN A 169 17.59 43.79 -13.11
N LEU A 170 17.19 42.60 -13.56
CA LEU A 170 18.09 41.48 -13.78
C LEU A 170 18.72 41.68 -15.15
N GLN A 171 20.05 41.67 -15.22
CA GLN A 171 20.79 41.77 -16.49
C GLN A 171 20.72 40.45 -17.28
N GLN A 172 19.51 39.90 -17.46
CA GLN A 172 19.26 38.68 -18.21
C GLN A 172 19.21 38.96 -19.72
N LYS A 173 19.58 37.95 -20.50
CA LYS A 173 19.46 37.98 -21.96
C LYS A 173 18.04 37.64 -22.40
N ASP A 174 17.67 38.04 -23.62
CA ASP A 174 16.33 37.83 -24.18
C ASP A 174 15.95 36.36 -24.37
N ASP A 175 16.96 35.48 -24.50
CA ASP A 175 16.83 34.04 -24.66
C ASP A 175 16.97 33.27 -23.33
N GLU A 176 17.15 33.95 -22.20
CA GLU A 176 17.10 33.37 -20.86
C GLU A 176 15.64 33.34 -20.35
N PRO A 177 15.26 32.38 -19.49
CA PRO A 177 13.91 32.32 -18.92
C PRO A 177 13.65 33.52 -18.02
N VAL A 178 12.44 34.09 -18.09
CA VAL A 178 12.06 35.21 -17.22
C VAL A 178 11.93 34.75 -15.77
N LEU A 179 12.47 35.53 -14.85
CA LEU A 179 12.51 35.25 -13.42
C LEU A 179 11.70 36.26 -12.60
N HIS A 180 11.62 36.04 -11.29
CA HIS A 180 11.02 36.99 -10.34
C HIS A 180 9.53 37.30 -10.60
N LEU A 181 8.80 36.33 -11.15
CA LEU A 181 7.36 36.43 -11.37
C LEU A 181 6.58 35.78 -10.23
N CYS A 182 5.38 36.29 -9.93
CA CYS A 182 4.41 35.54 -9.16
C CYS A 182 3.43 34.79 -10.09
N TRP A 183 2.65 33.87 -9.54
CA TRP A 183 1.69 33.08 -10.31
C TRP A 183 0.69 33.97 -11.08
N ASN A 184 0.28 35.10 -10.49
CA ASN A 184 -0.65 36.03 -11.13
C ASN A 184 -0.04 36.65 -12.39
N ASP A 185 1.25 37.02 -12.37
CA ASP A 185 1.94 37.61 -13.53
C ASP A 185 1.98 36.61 -14.70
N CYS A 186 2.22 35.33 -14.40
CA CYS A 186 2.20 34.26 -15.41
C CYS A 186 0.79 34.08 -16.02
N VAL A 187 -0.26 34.18 -15.20
CA VAL A 187 -1.64 34.09 -15.68
C VAL A 187 -2.04 35.28 -16.54
N GLU A 188 -1.64 36.49 -16.17
CA GLU A 188 -1.92 37.70 -16.98
C GLU A 188 -1.19 37.63 -18.33
N PHE A 189 0.04 37.11 -18.39
CA PHE A 189 0.72 36.81 -19.65
C PHE A 189 -0.09 35.86 -20.53
N CYS A 190 -0.58 34.74 -19.97
CA CYS A 190 -1.40 33.78 -20.71
C CYS A 190 -2.71 34.39 -21.20
N LYS A 191 -3.39 35.22 -20.39
CA LYS A 191 -4.62 35.92 -20.79
C LYS A 191 -4.35 36.88 -21.94
N TRP A 192 -3.33 37.71 -21.83
CA TRP A 192 -2.95 38.65 -22.89
C TRP A 192 -2.66 37.93 -24.21
N LEU A 193 -1.87 36.85 -24.17
CA LEU A 193 -1.54 36.10 -25.38
C LEU A 193 -2.80 35.44 -25.98
N SER A 194 -3.72 34.99 -25.13
CA SER A 194 -5.01 34.45 -25.55
C SER A 194 -5.87 35.49 -26.28
N GLU A 195 -5.94 36.71 -25.75
CA GLU A 195 -6.68 37.83 -26.36
C GLU A 195 -6.04 38.27 -27.68
N LYS A 196 -4.70 38.33 -27.72
CA LYS A 196 -3.93 38.72 -28.89
C LYS A 196 -4.14 37.79 -30.08
N GLU A 197 -4.24 36.48 -29.84
CA GLU A 197 -4.28 35.45 -30.89
C GLU A 197 -5.64 34.78 -31.07
N GLY A 198 -6.61 35.02 -30.18
CA GLY A 198 -7.94 34.39 -30.21
C GLY A 198 -7.96 32.89 -29.86
N VAL A 199 -6.83 32.35 -29.41
CA VAL A 199 -6.67 30.99 -28.89
C VAL A 199 -6.60 31.01 -27.36
N GLU A 200 -6.69 29.87 -26.70
CA GLU A 200 -6.65 29.81 -25.23
C GLU A 200 -5.26 29.35 -24.78
N TYR A 201 -4.51 30.26 -24.18
CA TYR A 201 -3.26 30.00 -23.46
C TYR A 201 -3.52 29.98 -21.95
N CYS A 202 -2.85 29.06 -21.26
CA CYS A 202 -2.90 28.93 -19.80
C CYS A 202 -1.59 28.36 -19.25
N LEU A 203 -1.47 28.32 -17.93
CA LEU A 203 -0.47 27.45 -17.30
C LEU A 203 -0.87 25.98 -17.50
N PRO A 204 0.09 25.05 -17.71
CA PRO A 204 -0.23 23.63 -17.69
C PRO A 204 -0.76 23.25 -16.31
N THR A 205 -1.62 22.23 -16.26
CA THR A 205 -1.92 21.57 -14.99
C THR A 205 -0.68 20.82 -14.48
N GLU A 206 -0.63 20.50 -13.19
CA GLU A 206 0.43 19.70 -12.58
C GLU A 206 0.56 18.34 -13.29
N ALA A 207 -0.59 17.77 -13.69
CA ALA A 207 -0.69 16.52 -14.40
C ALA A 207 -0.22 16.59 -15.86
N GLU A 208 -0.59 17.67 -16.57
CA GLU A 208 -0.06 17.95 -17.92
C GLU A 208 1.46 18.15 -17.87
N TRP A 209 1.95 18.87 -16.86
CA TRP A 209 3.37 19.11 -16.68
C TRP A 209 4.15 17.82 -16.41
N GLU A 210 3.69 16.94 -15.50
CA GLU A 210 4.39 15.66 -15.22
C GLU A 210 4.37 14.74 -16.44
N TYR A 211 3.23 14.66 -17.13
CA TYR A 211 3.09 13.89 -18.38
C TYR A 211 4.11 14.36 -19.42
N ALA A 212 4.19 15.68 -19.62
CA ALA A 212 5.11 16.32 -20.53
C ALA A 212 6.58 16.09 -20.12
N CYS A 213 6.90 16.21 -18.83
CA CYS A 213 8.25 16.04 -18.29
C CYS A 213 8.74 14.60 -18.47
N ARG A 214 7.94 13.63 -18.03
CA ARG A 214 8.26 12.19 -18.11
C ARG A 214 8.40 11.69 -19.53
N ALA A 215 7.59 12.20 -20.45
CA ALA A 215 7.59 11.83 -21.87
C ALA A 215 7.70 10.32 -22.12
N GLY A 216 6.88 9.54 -21.40
CA GLY A 216 6.82 8.08 -21.55
C GLY A 216 7.73 7.29 -20.61
N THR A 217 8.53 7.93 -19.77
CA THR A 217 9.36 7.23 -18.77
C THR A 217 8.65 7.04 -17.43
N THR A 218 9.01 5.98 -16.72
CA THR A 218 8.59 5.71 -15.33
C THR A 218 9.73 5.95 -14.33
N THR A 219 10.81 6.58 -14.76
CA THR A 219 12.05 6.78 -13.99
C THR A 219 12.04 8.08 -13.17
N ALA A 220 13.07 8.31 -12.37
CA ALA A 220 13.21 9.54 -11.57
C ALA A 220 13.26 10.81 -12.46
N TRP A 221 14.01 10.76 -13.55
CA TRP A 221 14.08 11.78 -14.60
C TRP A 221 13.69 11.18 -15.95
N SER A 222 13.36 12.03 -16.93
CA SER A 222 13.03 11.64 -18.30
C SER A 222 14.15 10.89 -19.04
N PHE A 223 15.36 10.92 -18.48
CA PHE A 223 16.55 10.29 -19.04
C PHE A 223 17.04 9.05 -18.26
N GLY A 224 16.45 8.74 -17.10
CA GLY A 224 16.85 7.58 -16.29
C GLY A 224 16.64 7.73 -14.79
N ASN A 225 17.24 6.80 -14.03
CA ASN A 225 17.21 6.75 -12.57
C ASN A 225 18.52 7.26 -11.96
N PHE A 226 18.68 7.16 -10.63
CA PHE A 226 19.85 7.62 -9.88
C PHE A 226 21.16 7.07 -10.44
N GLU A 227 21.19 5.80 -10.83
CA GLU A 227 22.32 5.13 -11.47
C GLU A 227 22.72 5.72 -12.85
N ASP A 228 21.81 6.42 -13.53
CA ASP A 228 22.10 7.08 -14.82
C ASP A 228 22.57 8.53 -14.66
N PHE A 229 22.42 9.10 -13.47
CA PHE A 229 22.61 10.53 -13.22
C PHE A 229 24.00 11.01 -13.63
N ASP A 230 25.06 10.33 -13.17
CA ASP A 230 26.44 10.76 -13.44
C ASP A 230 26.76 10.70 -14.95
N ARG A 231 26.11 9.79 -15.67
CA ARG A 231 26.31 9.58 -17.11
C ARG A 231 25.50 10.56 -17.96
N LEU A 232 24.25 10.84 -17.61
CA LEU A 232 23.29 11.55 -18.46
C LEU A 232 22.79 12.89 -17.90
N GLY A 233 22.87 13.11 -16.59
CA GLY A 233 22.27 14.28 -15.94
C GLY A 233 22.77 15.61 -16.53
N HIS A 234 24.05 15.68 -16.91
CA HIS A 234 24.61 16.90 -17.49
C HIS A 234 24.11 17.23 -18.90
N GLU A 235 23.61 16.25 -19.63
CA GLU A 235 23.07 16.43 -20.98
C GLU A 235 21.63 16.95 -20.97
N TYR A 236 20.83 16.61 -19.96
CA TYR A 236 19.38 16.87 -19.92
C TYR A 236 18.94 17.89 -18.86
N MET A 237 19.80 18.20 -17.89
CA MET A 237 19.42 18.99 -16.71
C MET A 237 20.46 20.07 -16.37
N PHE A 238 19.96 21.18 -15.86
CA PHE A 238 20.77 22.18 -15.16
C PHE A 238 20.79 21.85 -13.67
N VAL A 239 21.95 21.41 -13.19
CA VAL A 239 22.15 21.03 -11.78
C VAL A 239 23.36 21.73 -11.20
N SER A 240 23.25 22.18 -9.96
CA SER A 240 24.33 22.79 -9.19
C SER A 240 25.19 21.74 -8.44
N GLU A 241 25.61 20.71 -9.16
CA GLU A 241 26.47 19.63 -8.66
C GLU A 241 27.59 19.31 -9.69
N PRO A 242 28.70 18.67 -9.26
CA PRO A 242 29.69 18.14 -10.21
C PRO A 242 29.02 17.23 -11.27
N PRO A 243 29.45 17.27 -12.54
CA PRO A 243 30.61 18.02 -13.06
C PRO A 243 30.30 19.48 -13.47
N GLN A 244 29.04 19.91 -13.47
CA GLN A 244 28.65 21.25 -13.96
C GLN A 244 29.08 22.39 -13.03
N GLY A 245 29.23 22.11 -11.73
CA GLY A 245 29.56 23.12 -10.73
C GLY A 245 28.34 23.94 -10.33
N LYS A 246 28.55 24.96 -9.49
CA LYS A 246 27.47 25.81 -8.98
C LYS A 246 27.04 26.83 -10.04
N HIS A 247 25.75 26.84 -10.38
CA HIS A 247 25.16 27.91 -11.18
C HIS A 247 24.55 28.96 -10.25
N ASP A 248 24.79 30.24 -10.55
CA ASP A 248 24.28 31.39 -9.80
C ASP A 248 23.24 32.21 -10.58
N ARG A 249 22.95 31.82 -11.83
CA ARG A 249 22.01 32.48 -12.73
C ARG A 249 21.41 31.49 -13.74
N PRO A 250 20.26 31.79 -14.36
CA PRO A 250 19.70 30.95 -15.41
C PRO A 250 20.58 30.97 -16.67
N SER A 251 20.41 29.95 -17.51
CA SER A 251 21.04 29.87 -18.83
C SER A 251 20.03 30.15 -19.93
N SER A 252 20.53 30.45 -21.13
CA SER A 252 19.68 30.48 -22.34
C SER A 252 18.87 29.18 -22.42
N VAL A 253 17.61 29.28 -22.86
CA VAL A 253 16.75 28.11 -23.00
C VAL A 253 17.27 27.17 -24.11
N ALA A 254 16.85 25.91 -24.06
CA ALA A 254 17.18 24.86 -25.04
C ALA A 254 18.68 24.55 -25.20
N GLN A 255 19.47 24.71 -24.14
CA GLN A 255 20.90 24.30 -24.13
C GLN A 255 21.09 22.82 -23.77
N LYS A 256 20.09 22.21 -23.13
CA LYS A 256 20.09 20.77 -22.80
C LYS A 256 19.38 19.96 -23.88
N LYS A 257 19.55 18.64 -23.87
CA LYS A 257 18.85 17.74 -24.80
C LYS A 257 17.34 17.75 -24.49
N PRO A 258 16.49 17.73 -25.51
CA PRO A 258 15.06 17.62 -25.29
C PRO A 258 14.69 16.20 -24.81
N ASN A 259 13.57 16.08 -24.12
CA ASN A 259 12.99 14.78 -23.79
C ASN A 259 12.30 14.14 -25.03
N ALA A 260 11.69 12.97 -24.84
CA ALA A 260 11.09 12.19 -25.93
C ALA A 260 9.95 12.92 -26.69
N PHE A 261 9.29 13.91 -26.09
CA PHE A 261 8.30 14.75 -26.76
C PHE A 261 8.90 15.95 -27.51
N GLY A 262 10.19 16.23 -27.35
CA GLY A 262 10.82 17.42 -27.94
C GLY A 262 10.78 18.66 -27.05
N LEU A 263 10.53 18.48 -25.75
CA LEU A 263 10.53 19.57 -24.77
C LEU A 263 11.90 19.71 -24.11
N TYR A 264 12.34 20.94 -23.94
CA TYR A 264 13.61 21.31 -23.34
C TYR A 264 13.44 21.71 -21.87
N ASP A 265 14.55 21.62 -21.15
CA ASP A 265 14.73 22.18 -19.80
C ASP A 265 13.74 21.64 -18.74
N MET A 266 13.10 20.48 -19.00
CA MET A 266 12.10 19.87 -18.12
C MET A 266 12.62 19.48 -16.72
N HIS A 267 13.94 19.47 -16.53
CA HIS A 267 14.61 19.10 -15.28
C HIS A 267 15.52 20.22 -14.77
N GLY A 268 15.18 21.48 -14.93
CA GLY A 268 15.99 22.55 -14.36
C GLY A 268 15.84 23.88 -15.08
N ASN A 269 16.91 24.67 -15.04
CA ASN A 269 16.97 26.08 -15.39
C ASN A 269 16.13 26.90 -14.40
N VAL A 270 14.81 26.78 -14.40
CA VAL A 270 13.94 27.51 -13.47
C VAL A 270 12.82 26.64 -12.93
N TRP A 271 12.34 26.97 -11.73
CA TRP A 271 11.08 26.40 -11.24
C TRP A 271 9.92 26.89 -12.09
N GLU A 272 8.96 26.03 -12.37
CA GLU A 272 7.84 26.39 -13.24
C GLU A 272 6.51 26.36 -12.52
N TYR A 273 5.77 27.47 -12.61
CA TYR A 273 4.39 27.52 -12.15
C TYR A 273 3.46 26.65 -12.98
N VAL A 274 2.57 25.93 -12.28
CA VAL A 274 1.42 25.22 -12.86
C VAL A 274 0.11 25.85 -12.38
N ALA A 275 -1.00 25.51 -13.01
CA ALA A 275 -2.32 26.09 -12.71
C ALA A 275 -2.82 25.76 -11.29
N ASP A 276 -2.36 24.64 -10.74
CA ASP A 276 -2.96 23.94 -9.62
C ASP A 276 -2.71 24.59 -8.25
N TRP A 277 -3.71 24.44 -7.39
CA TRP A 277 -3.56 24.70 -5.95
C TRP A 277 -2.84 23.54 -5.27
N TRP A 278 -1.96 23.86 -4.32
CA TRP A 278 -1.25 22.83 -3.56
C TRP A 278 -2.12 22.30 -2.41
N HIS A 279 -2.15 20.97 -2.26
CA HIS A 279 -2.67 20.32 -1.06
C HIS A 279 -1.93 18.99 -0.82
N GLN A 280 -1.64 18.69 0.44
CA GLN A 280 -0.85 17.52 0.83
C GLN A 280 -1.51 16.17 0.49
N PHE A 281 -2.82 16.16 0.22
CA PHE A 281 -3.57 14.94 -0.13
C PHE A 281 -4.04 14.94 -1.60
N THR A 282 -3.55 15.86 -2.46
CA THR A 282 -4.01 15.96 -3.85
C THR A 282 -3.78 14.67 -4.62
N TYR A 283 -2.59 14.05 -4.56
CA TYR A 283 -2.31 12.82 -5.32
C TYR A 283 -3.20 11.64 -4.89
N LYS A 284 -3.55 11.54 -3.61
CA LYS A 284 -4.47 10.52 -3.13
C LYS A 284 -5.88 10.72 -3.71
N ASN A 285 -6.32 11.97 -3.83
CA ASN A 285 -7.69 12.33 -4.23
C ASN A 285 -7.79 12.81 -5.69
N SER A 286 -6.75 12.56 -6.48
CA SER A 286 -6.63 13.05 -7.85
C SER A 286 -7.54 12.23 -8.77
N PRO A 287 -8.43 12.87 -9.56
CA PRO A 287 -9.25 12.14 -10.52
C PRO A 287 -8.39 11.54 -11.63
N VAL A 288 -8.85 10.45 -12.22
CA VAL A 288 -8.10 9.78 -13.30
C VAL A 288 -8.01 10.66 -14.55
N ASN A 289 -9.07 11.35 -14.93
CA ASN A 289 -9.14 12.10 -16.18
C ASN A 289 -8.84 13.58 -15.95
N ASP A 290 -7.82 14.10 -16.65
CA ASP A 290 -7.39 15.51 -16.65
C ASP A 290 -7.36 16.16 -15.24
N PRO A 291 -6.63 15.57 -14.27
CA PRO A 291 -6.69 16.04 -12.90
C PRO A 291 -6.20 17.47 -12.74
N THR A 292 -6.97 18.21 -11.95
CA THR A 292 -6.60 19.51 -11.41
C THR A 292 -6.51 19.39 -9.90
N GLY A 293 -5.65 20.21 -9.28
CA GLY A 293 -5.65 20.45 -7.85
C GLY A 293 -7.02 20.89 -7.33
N PRO A 294 -7.20 20.98 -5.99
CA PRO A 294 -8.47 21.37 -5.40
C PRO A 294 -8.96 22.72 -5.97
N PRO A 295 -10.29 22.89 -6.16
CA PRO A 295 -10.86 24.05 -6.85
C PRO A 295 -10.55 25.37 -6.13
N GLU A 296 -10.40 25.33 -4.81
CA GLU A 296 -10.02 26.46 -3.98
C GLU A 296 -9.26 26.00 -2.73
N GLN A 297 -8.43 26.88 -2.18
CA GLN A 297 -7.84 26.63 -0.88
C GLN A 297 -8.85 26.99 0.22
N SER A 298 -8.95 26.13 1.25
CA SER A 298 -9.78 26.34 2.44
C SER A 298 -9.71 27.79 2.97
N GLU A 299 -10.87 28.31 3.38
CA GLU A 299 -11.21 29.67 3.88
C GLU A 299 -10.32 30.26 5.02
N LYS A 300 -9.19 29.66 5.38
CA LYS A 300 -8.31 30.08 6.49
C LYS A 300 -6.85 30.40 6.09
N GLY A 301 -6.64 30.96 4.90
CA GLY A 301 -5.62 32.02 4.72
C GLY A 301 -4.14 31.63 4.59
N ASP A 302 -3.78 30.63 3.77
CA ASP A 302 -2.36 30.43 3.43
C ASP A 302 -2.14 29.99 1.97
N MET A 303 -2.65 30.78 1.00
CA MET A 303 -2.75 30.46 -0.44
C MET A 303 -1.47 29.91 -1.06
N ARG A 304 -1.36 28.58 -1.24
CA ARG A 304 -0.19 27.93 -1.86
C ARG A 304 -0.50 27.36 -3.25
N ARG A 305 0.28 27.77 -4.24
CA ARG A 305 0.38 27.20 -5.59
C ARG A 305 1.47 26.15 -5.66
N ILE A 306 1.53 25.45 -6.79
CA ILE A 306 2.53 24.45 -7.08
C ILE A 306 3.56 25.01 -8.07
N ILE A 307 4.83 24.70 -7.81
CA ILE A 307 5.91 24.79 -8.79
C ILE A 307 6.53 23.41 -9.00
N ARG A 308 7.01 23.17 -10.23
CA ARG A 308 7.55 21.91 -10.72
C ARG A 308 8.94 22.11 -11.33
N ALA A 309 9.60 21.01 -11.68
CA ALA A 309 10.99 20.94 -12.12
C ALA A 309 11.99 21.06 -10.96
N GLY A 310 13.05 21.84 -11.18
CA GLY A 310 14.06 22.34 -10.25
C GLY A 310 14.62 23.63 -10.85
N SER A 311 15.55 24.31 -10.18
CA SER A 311 16.20 25.51 -10.73
C SER A 311 17.71 25.35 -10.87
N PHE A 312 18.35 26.27 -11.59
CA PHE A 312 19.79 26.28 -11.84
C PHE A 312 20.63 26.11 -10.55
N ASP A 313 20.17 26.61 -9.40
CA ASP A 313 20.86 26.57 -8.11
C ASP A 313 20.53 25.34 -7.24
N TRP A 314 19.72 24.40 -7.75
CA TRP A 314 19.33 23.19 -7.03
C TRP A 314 20.14 21.96 -7.44
N ASP A 315 20.13 20.99 -6.54
CA ASP A 315 20.74 19.68 -6.73
C ASP A 315 19.78 18.70 -7.45
N ARG A 316 20.25 17.48 -7.65
CA ARG A 316 19.49 16.42 -8.31
C ARG A 316 18.20 16.03 -7.61
N TRP A 317 18.12 16.19 -6.29
CA TRP A 317 16.98 15.73 -5.50
C TRP A 317 15.74 16.55 -5.81
N GLY A 318 15.90 17.85 -5.99
CA GLY A 318 14.81 18.76 -6.31
C GLY A 318 14.50 18.91 -7.80
N ALA A 319 15.10 18.13 -8.70
CA ALA A 319 14.88 18.25 -10.14
C ALA A 319 14.20 17.01 -10.77
N GLN A 320 13.67 16.11 -9.95
CA GLN A 320 13.00 14.88 -10.41
C GLN A 320 11.65 15.17 -11.07
N SER A 321 11.19 14.31 -11.98
CA SER A 321 9.92 14.48 -12.71
C SER A 321 8.72 14.59 -11.77
N VAL A 322 8.77 13.90 -10.63
CA VAL A 322 7.71 13.88 -9.61
C VAL A 322 7.78 15.05 -8.63
N TYR A 323 8.86 15.82 -8.61
CA TYR A 323 9.11 16.78 -7.55
C TYR A 323 8.13 17.95 -7.63
N ARG A 324 7.45 18.23 -6.51
CA ARG A 324 6.48 19.33 -6.40
C ARG A 324 6.76 20.14 -5.15
N MET A 325 6.78 21.46 -5.27
CA MET A 325 6.97 22.36 -4.15
C MET A 325 5.76 23.28 -3.99
N ARG A 326 5.40 23.58 -2.74
CA ARG A 326 4.35 24.56 -2.41
C ARG A 326 4.95 25.95 -2.28
N ILE A 327 4.30 26.93 -2.89
CA ILE A 327 4.75 28.32 -2.83
C ILE A 327 3.55 29.26 -2.69
N THR A 328 3.70 30.38 -1.97
CA THR A 328 2.61 31.37 -1.87
C THR A 328 2.25 31.91 -3.25
N GLN A 329 0.97 32.08 -3.55
CA GLN A 329 0.51 32.60 -4.85
C GLN A 329 1.17 33.94 -5.25
N ARG A 330 1.33 34.86 -4.29
CA ARG A 330 1.96 36.18 -4.49
C ARG A 330 3.44 36.21 -4.11
N SER A 331 4.09 35.05 -3.98
CA SER A 331 5.48 34.99 -3.55
C SER A 331 6.41 35.43 -4.66
N THR A 332 7.07 36.57 -4.46
CA THR A 332 8.26 36.98 -5.23
C THR A 332 9.56 36.60 -4.49
N GLN A 333 9.45 35.87 -3.36
CA GLN A 333 10.56 35.61 -2.43
C GLN A 333 11.56 34.56 -2.93
N HIS A 334 11.17 33.68 -3.87
CA HIS A 334 12.12 32.77 -4.51
C HIS A 334 12.52 33.33 -5.89
N PRO A 335 13.78 33.76 -6.09
CA PRO A 335 14.19 34.50 -7.29
C PRO A 335 14.23 33.64 -8.57
N HIS A 336 14.13 32.32 -8.45
CA HIS A 336 14.33 31.34 -9.53
C HIS A 336 13.04 30.75 -10.12
N GLN A 337 11.92 31.48 -10.02
CA GLN A 337 10.62 31.04 -10.53
C GLN A 337 10.37 31.64 -11.93
N GLY A 338 10.02 30.78 -12.87
CA GLY A 338 9.49 31.09 -14.19
C GLY A 338 8.24 30.25 -14.48
N PHE A 339 7.92 30.08 -15.76
CA PHE A 339 6.78 29.28 -16.20
C PHE A 339 6.92 28.94 -17.68
N ARG A 340 6.14 27.96 -18.13
CA ARG A 340 5.87 27.69 -19.54
C ARG A 340 4.37 27.76 -19.81
N ALA A 341 4.00 28.09 -21.04
CA ALA A 341 2.60 28.22 -21.44
C ALA A 341 2.10 26.95 -22.14
N ALA A 342 0.88 26.54 -21.82
CA ALA A 342 0.10 25.56 -22.57
C ALA A 342 -0.92 26.28 -23.47
N MET A 343 -1.24 25.71 -24.62
CA MET A 343 -2.26 26.21 -25.55
C MET A 343 -3.30 25.12 -25.83
N ARG A 344 -4.57 25.44 -25.58
CA ARG A 344 -5.71 24.54 -25.79
C ARG A 344 -6.14 24.52 -27.25
N ILE A 345 -6.58 23.36 -27.74
CA ILE A 345 -7.05 23.18 -29.12
C ILE A 345 -8.58 23.17 -29.14
N LYS A 346 -9.19 24.27 -29.61
CA LYS A 346 -10.65 24.39 -29.70
C LYS A 346 -11.24 23.39 -30.70
N GLY A 347 -12.39 22.81 -30.35
CA GLY A 347 -13.17 21.96 -31.25
C GLY A 347 -12.67 20.52 -31.43
N VAL A 348 -11.60 20.11 -30.74
CA VAL A 348 -11.10 18.74 -30.81
C VAL A 348 -11.90 17.83 -29.86
N LYS A 349 -12.46 16.76 -30.41
CA LYS A 349 -12.99 15.65 -29.61
C LYS A 349 -11.79 14.89 -29.03
N GLY A 350 -11.69 14.84 -27.71
CA GLY A 350 -10.68 14.05 -27.00
C GLY A 350 -10.98 12.55 -27.10
N VAL A 351 -10.18 11.75 -26.40
CA VAL A 351 -10.48 10.33 -26.19
C VAL A 351 -11.60 10.14 -25.17
N PRO A 352 -12.28 8.98 -25.16
CA PRO A 352 -13.18 8.63 -24.07
C PRO A 352 -12.48 8.76 -22.72
N GLN A 353 -13.22 9.22 -21.71
CA GLN A 353 -12.73 9.22 -20.34
C GLN A 353 -12.47 7.78 -19.88
N ALA A 354 -11.42 7.56 -19.12
CA ALA A 354 -11.24 6.32 -18.39
C ALA A 354 -12.37 6.20 -17.36
N ALA A 355 -12.95 5.01 -17.22
CA ALA A 355 -13.87 4.74 -16.12
C ALA A 355 -13.12 4.95 -14.80
N ASP A 356 -13.64 5.85 -13.97
CA ASP A 356 -13.18 5.94 -12.60
C ASP A 356 -13.77 4.75 -11.83
N LEU A 357 -13.06 3.62 -11.88
CA LEU A 357 -13.44 2.39 -11.17
C LEU A 357 -13.66 2.65 -9.67
N TYR A 358 -13.08 3.71 -9.12
CA TYR A 358 -13.28 4.11 -7.74
C TYR A 358 -14.65 4.76 -7.51
N GLU A 359 -15.06 5.72 -8.35
CA GLU A 359 -16.41 6.29 -8.30
C GLU A 359 -17.49 5.24 -8.57
N GLU A 360 -17.26 4.31 -9.49
CA GLU A 360 -18.18 3.22 -9.76
C GLU A 360 -18.34 2.28 -8.56
N ARG A 361 -17.25 1.93 -7.86
CA ARG A 361 -17.32 1.13 -6.63
C ARG A 361 -18.07 1.86 -5.51
N ARG A 362 -17.86 3.16 -5.33
CA ARG A 362 -18.60 3.98 -4.34
C ARG A 362 -20.10 3.96 -4.57
N LYS A 363 -20.54 4.01 -5.83
CA LYS A 363 -21.97 3.93 -6.20
C LYS A 363 -22.59 2.56 -5.89
N ASN A 364 -21.77 1.52 -5.81
CA ASN A 364 -22.19 0.12 -5.68
C ASN A 364 -22.05 -0.45 -4.25
N THR A 365 -21.62 0.33 -3.26
CA THR A 365 -21.60 -0.11 -1.85
C THR A 365 -23.03 -0.17 -1.30
N ILE A 366 -23.62 -1.36 -1.29
CA ILE A 366 -24.98 -1.61 -0.79
C ILE A 366 -24.92 -1.77 0.74
N ASP A 367 -25.61 -0.91 1.50
CA ASP A 367 -25.86 -1.17 2.93
C ASP A 367 -26.74 -2.43 3.05
N PRO A 368 -26.26 -3.52 3.69
CA PRO A 368 -27.03 -4.75 3.86
C PRO A 368 -28.24 -4.59 4.79
N GLY A 369 -28.46 -3.39 5.34
CA GLY A 369 -29.53 -3.08 6.27
C GLY A 369 -29.22 -3.51 7.71
N PRO A 370 -30.07 -3.13 8.68
CA PRO A 370 -29.84 -3.39 10.10
C PRO A 370 -29.59 -4.89 10.37
N GLN A 371 -28.44 -5.21 10.97
CA GLN A 371 -28.08 -6.58 11.33
C GLN A 371 -28.48 -6.86 12.78
N LYS A 372 -29.13 -8.00 13.01
CA LYS A 372 -29.36 -8.50 14.38
C LYS A 372 -28.05 -9.06 14.92
N VAL A 373 -27.57 -8.50 16.02
CA VAL A 373 -26.35 -8.96 16.71
C VAL A 373 -26.77 -9.53 18.06
N ASP A 374 -26.24 -10.68 18.43
CA ASP A 374 -26.48 -11.29 19.73
C ASP A 374 -25.74 -10.51 20.83
N THR A 375 -26.49 -9.83 21.70
CA THR A 375 -25.94 -9.04 22.80
C THR A 375 -25.78 -9.83 24.09
N SER A 376 -26.26 -11.09 24.16
CA SER A 376 -26.27 -11.89 25.39
C SER A 376 -24.87 -12.24 25.90
N ALA A 377 -23.86 -12.21 25.03
CA ALA A 377 -22.46 -12.37 25.42
C ALA A 377 -22.00 -11.28 26.39
N ALA A 378 -22.48 -10.04 26.24
CA ALA A 378 -22.10 -8.93 27.12
C ALA A 378 -22.64 -9.09 28.54
N ASP A 379 -23.81 -9.72 28.72
CA ASP A 379 -24.46 -9.90 30.03
C ASP A 379 -23.65 -10.80 30.98
N LYS A 380 -22.66 -11.54 30.45
CA LYS A 380 -21.77 -12.41 31.21
C LYS A 380 -20.57 -11.69 31.83
N HIS A 381 -20.38 -10.41 31.50
CA HIS A 381 -19.22 -9.63 31.91
C HIS A 381 -19.63 -8.43 32.77
N PRO A 382 -18.82 -8.02 33.76
CA PRO A 382 -19.11 -6.81 34.53
C PRO A 382 -19.07 -5.56 33.63
N LYS A 383 -19.91 -4.57 33.94
CA LYS A 383 -20.01 -3.33 33.15
C LYS A 383 -18.73 -2.49 33.17
N GLU A 384 -17.99 -2.57 34.26
CA GLU A 384 -16.67 -1.95 34.42
C GLU A 384 -15.74 -2.95 35.10
N PHE A 385 -14.45 -2.88 34.80
CA PHE A 385 -13.42 -3.54 35.59
C PHE A 385 -12.15 -2.69 35.64
N SER A 386 -11.33 -2.91 36.65
CA SER A 386 -10.07 -2.19 36.85
C SER A 386 -8.91 -3.17 36.91
N ILE A 387 -7.76 -2.76 36.40
CA ILE A 387 -6.48 -3.43 36.63
C ILE A 387 -5.60 -2.58 37.54
N ASP A 388 -4.83 -3.23 38.39
CA ASP A 388 -3.83 -2.60 39.25
C ASP A 388 -2.45 -2.68 38.57
N LEU A 389 -1.79 -1.53 38.48
CA LEU A 389 -0.41 -1.36 38.02
C LEU A 389 0.52 -1.09 39.23
N PRO A 390 1.84 -1.25 39.08
CA PRO A 390 2.80 -0.92 40.12
C PRO A 390 2.61 0.47 40.71
N GLY A 391 2.92 0.62 42.00
CA GLY A 391 2.79 1.90 42.71
C GLY A 391 1.34 2.29 43.05
N GLY A 392 0.37 1.38 42.93
CA GLY A 392 -1.03 1.62 43.26
C GLY A 392 -1.81 2.39 42.19
N THR A 393 -1.24 2.51 40.99
CA THR A 393 -1.90 3.13 39.84
C THR A 393 -2.96 2.19 39.29
N LYS A 394 -4.12 2.71 38.89
CA LYS A 394 -5.22 1.92 38.31
C LYS A 394 -5.51 2.31 36.87
N MET A 395 -6.03 1.35 36.11
CA MET A 395 -6.61 1.60 34.80
C MET A 395 -8.00 0.99 34.75
N ASP A 396 -9.00 1.84 34.53
CA ASP A 396 -10.42 1.47 34.51
C ASP A 396 -10.90 1.28 33.07
N PHE A 397 -11.72 0.25 32.87
CA PHE A 397 -12.28 -0.13 31.58
C PHE A 397 -13.80 -0.24 31.65
N VAL A 398 -14.45 0.11 30.55
CA VAL A 398 -15.91 0.05 30.35
C VAL A 398 -16.24 -1.04 29.33
N LEU A 399 -17.24 -1.85 29.63
CA LEU A 399 -17.74 -2.89 28.72
C LEU A 399 -18.52 -2.26 27.57
N ILE A 400 -18.06 -2.50 26.35
CA ILE A 400 -18.70 -2.07 25.11
C ILE A 400 -19.45 -3.28 24.52
N PRO A 401 -20.80 -3.25 24.45
CA PRO A 401 -21.59 -4.38 23.97
C PRO A 401 -21.47 -4.55 22.45
N PRO A 402 -21.61 -5.78 21.92
CA PRO A 402 -21.67 -5.97 20.48
C PRO A 402 -22.90 -5.26 19.88
N GLY A 403 -22.83 -4.91 18.60
CA GLY A 403 -23.90 -4.17 17.94
C GLY A 403 -23.55 -3.80 16.52
N SER A 404 -24.43 -3.03 15.86
CA SER A 404 -24.18 -2.52 14.51
C SER A 404 -24.41 -1.03 14.45
N PHE A 405 -23.63 -0.33 13.63
CA PHE A 405 -23.71 1.12 13.44
C PHE A 405 -23.36 1.52 12.01
N LEU A 406 -23.64 2.78 11.67
CA LEU A 406 -23.18 3.40 10.43
C LEU A 406 -21.85 4.10 10.70
N MET A 407 -20.80 3.64 10.03
CA MET A 407 -19.44 4.17 10.09
C MET A 407 -19.23 5.20 8.98
N GLY A 408 -18.58 6.31 9.32
CA GLY A 408 -18.33 7.43 8.40
C GLY A 408 -19.34 8.58 8.47
N SER A 409 -19.21 9.53 7.57
CA SER A 409 -20.08 10.72 7.49
C SER A 409 -20.27 11.17 6.04
N SER A 410 -21.49 11.55 5.68
CA SER A 410 -21.80 12.22 4.41
C SER A 410 -21.62 13.75 4.47
N LYS A 411 -21.43 14.32 5.66
CA LYS A 411 -21.20 15.75 5.89
C LYS A 411 -19.70 16.08 6.06
N GLY A 412 -18.87 15.06 6.24
CA GLY A 412 -17.44 15.16 6.46
C GLY A 412 -16.60 15.29 5.18
N SER A 413 -15.30 15.04 5.33
CA SER A 413 -14.38 14.98 4.20
C SER A 413 -14.61 13.72 3.35
N GLY A 414 -14.14 13.72 2.09
CA GLY A 414 -14.31 12.58 1.19
C GLY A 414 -13.71 11.26 1.70
N GLU A 415 -12.79 11.30 2.67
CA GLU A 415 -12.13 10.12 3.28
C GLU A 415 -13.01 9.42 4.33
N GLU A 416 -14.13 10.06 4.72
CA GLU A 416 -15.14 9.56 5.66
C GLU A 416 -16.33 8.91 4.92
N THR A 417 -16.23 8.82 3.59
CA THR A 417 -17.25 8.27 2.69
C THR A 417 -16.73 7.01 1.98
N PRO A 418 -17.62 6.07 1.60
CA PRO A 418 -19.06 6.07 1.85
C PRO A 418 -19.39 5.79 3.33
N VAL A 419 -20.53 6.32 3.77
CA VAL A 419 -21.16 5.84 5.00
C VAL A 419 -21.56 4.38 4.76
N HIS A 420 -21.10 3.47 5.60
CA HIS A 420 -21.32 2.03 5.44
C HIS A 420 -21.63 1.38 6.79
N ARG A 421 -22.26 0.21 6.75
CA ARG A 421 -22.62 -0.51 7.97
C ARG A 421 -21.45 -1.34 8.46
N VAL A 422 -21.25 -1.29 9.78
CA VAL A 422 -20.29 -2.13 10.49
C VAL A 422 -20.99 -2.84 11.65
N VAL A 423 -20.64 -4.11 11.85
CA VAL A 423 -21.05 -4.96 12.96
C VAL A 423 -19.84 -5.21 13.85
N ILE A 424 -19.94 -4.80 15.10
CA ILE A 424 -19.07 -5.25 16.19
C ILE A 424 -19.70 -6.52 16.74
N SER A 425 -19.11 -7.68 16.43
CA SER A 425 -19.78 -8.98 16.67
C SER A 425 -19.70 -9.46 18.11
N LYS A 426 -18.72 -9.00 18.88
CA LYS A 426 -18.49 -9.45 20.26
C LYS A 426 -18.18 -8.26 21.18
N PRO A 427 -18.50 -8.37 22.48
CA PRO A 427 -18.17 -7.33 23.43
C PRO A 427 -16.65 -7.19 23.60
N PHE A 428 -16.22 -6.00 23.95
CA PHE A 428 -14.84 -5.74 24.36
C PHE A 428 -14.84 -4.67 25.44
N TYR A 429 -13.73 -4.56 26.17
CA TYR A 429 -13.56 -3.47 27.11
C TYR A 429 -12.76 -2.35 26.49
N MET A 430 -13.13 -1.10 26.74
CA MET A 430 -12.36 0.08 26.35
C MET A 430 -11.97 0.88 27.58
N ALA A 431 -10.72 1.35 27.64
CA ALA A 431 -10.25 2.20 28.72
C ALA A 431 -11.12 3.46 28.84
N LYS A 432 -11.51 3.79 30.06
CA LYS A 432 -12.44 4.90 30.37
C LYS A 432 -11.92 6.26 29.90
N HIS A 433 -10.60 6.38 29.85
CA HIS A 433 -9.83 7.56 29.46
C HIS A 433 -8.69 7.16 28.53
N GLU A 434 -8.08 8.16 27.89
CA GLU A 434 -6.75 8.06 27.30
C GLU A 434 -5.72 7.63 28.36
N VAL A 435 -4.63 6.98 27.94
CA VAL A 435 -3.53 6.55 28.84
C VAL A 435 -2.92 7.78 29.52
N THR A 436 -2.85 7.75 30.86
CA THR A 436 -2.27 8.85 31.63
C THR A 436 -0.76 8.73 31.80
N GLN A 437 -0.10 9.84 32.18
CA GLN A 437 1.33 9.84 32.48
C GLN A 437 1.69 8.86 33.61
N SER A 438 0.89 8.74 34.68
CA SER A 438 1.19 7.76 35.74
C SER A 438 0.98 6.32 35.30
N GLN A 439 -0.01 6.04 34.45
CA GLN A 439 -0.24 4.70 33.91
C GLN A 439 0.92 4.28 33.00
N TRP A 440 1.40 5.19 32.16
CA TRP A 440 2.60 4.98 31.37
C TRP A 440 3.82 4.75 32.26
N GLU A 441 4.09 5.65 33.21
CA GLU A 441 5.27 5.54 34.09
C GLU A 441 5.27 4.27 34.94
N ALA A 442 4.09 3.82 35.40
CA ALA A 442 3.96 2.58 36.16
C ALA A 442 4.29 1.32 35.33
N ALA A 443 4.07 1.35 34.01
CA ALA A 443 4.34 0.22 33.12
C ALA A 443 5.74 0.30 32.47
N MET A 444 6.10 1.47 31.96
CA MET A 444 7.25 1.69 31.07
C MET A 444 8.37 2.53 31.70
N GLY A 445 8.12 3.18 32.84
CA GLY A 445 9.02 4.18 33.42
C GLY A 445 8.89 5.56 32.75
N LYS A 446 9.79 6.48 33.13
CA LYS A 446 9.75 7.87 32.65
C LYS A 446 9.99 7.96 31.15
N HIS A 447 9.08 8.61 30.44
CA HIS A 447 9.23 8.85 29.01
C HIS A 447 10.27 9.96 28.75
N LYS A 448 11.38 9.62 28.07
CA LYS A 448 12.54 10.52 27.87
C LYS A 448 12.12 11.87 27.27
N TRP A 449 11.37 11.87 26.18
CA TRP A 449 10.95 13.11 25.51
C TRP A 449 10.01 13.95 26.35
N LEU A 450 9.09 13.30 27.09
CA LEU A 450 8.22 14.04 27.99
C LEU A 450 9.07 14.76 29.04
N MET A 451 10.09 14.09 29.58
CA MET A 451 11.00 14.67 30.58
C MET A 451 11.77 15.87 30.04
N GLU A 452 12.31 15.78 28.82
CA GLU A 452 13.02 16.88 28.17
C GLU A 452 12.09 18.06 27.82
N LEU A 453 10.90 17.78 27.28
CA LEU A 453 9.92 18.79 26.89
C LEU A 453 9.36 19.60 28.08
N THR A 454 9.29 18.98 29.25
CA THR A 454 8.67 19.54 30.47
C THR A 454 9.71 19.96 31.52
N GLU A 455 10.98 20.03 31.14
CA GLU A 455 12.04 20.48 32.05
C GLU A 455 11.76 21.92 32.55
N GLY A 456 11.60 22.06 33.87
CA GLY A 456 11.29 23.36 34.49
C GLY A 456 9.81 23.79 34.43
N ASP A 457 8.90 22.96 33.89
CA ASP A 457 7.47 23.27 33.79
C ASP A 457 6.61 22.17 34.48
N ASN A 458 6.26 22.42 35.74
CA ASN A 458 5.50 21.47 36.56
C ASN A 458 4.01 21.38 36.19
N GLU A 459 3.46 22.32 35.44
CA GLU A 459 2.03 22.30 35.05
C GLU A 459 1.74 21.25 33.97
N MET A 460 2.78 20.85 33.23
CA MET A 460 2.73 19.85 32.16
C MET A 460 2.84 18.40 32.65
N ARG A 461 3.14 18.22 33.93
CA ARG A 461 3.30 16.91 34.57
C ARG A 461 2.18 16.64 35.56
N GLY A 462 1.69 15.41 35.60
CA GLY A 462 0.76 15.01 36.64
C GLY A 462 0.16 13.63 36.40
N PRO A 463 -0.29 12.94 37.46
CA PRO A 463 -0.73 11.55 37.37
C PRO A 463 -1.97 11.38 36.47
N THR A 464 -2.82 12.41 36.39
CA THR A 464 -4.06 12.41 35.61
C THR A 464 -3.90 13.04 34.23
N LYS A 465 -2.71 13.51 33.86
CA LYS A 465 -2.47 14.11 32.55
C LYS A 465 -2.47 13.05 31.46
N ALA A 466 -3.13 13.32 30.34
CA ALA A 466 -3.04 12.47 29.15
C ALA A 466 -1.59 12.38 28.65
N MET A 467 -1.16 11.20 28.26
CA MET A 467 0.12 11.00 27.58
C MET A 467 -0.04 11.36 26.09
N ASN A 468 0.59 12.45 25.65
CA ASN A 468 0.36 13.09 24.35
C ASN A 468 1.62 13.15 23.45
N VAL A 469 2.63 12.35 23.78
CA VAL A 469 3.91 12.25 23.05
C VAL A 469 4.20 10.80 22.63
N LEU A 470 3.16 10.04 22.29
CA LEU A 470 3.29 8.63 21.92
C LEU A 470 3.27 8.42 20.41
N SER A 471 4.25 7.67 19.91
CA SER A 471 4.16 7.02 18.61
C SER A 471 3.26 5.78 18.67
N TRP A 472 2.87 5.27 17.50
CA TRP A 472 2.14 4.00 17.44
C TRP A 472 2.97 2.82 17.98
N ASN A 473 4.29 2.82 17.74
CA ASN A 473 5.17 1.75 18.24
C ASN A 473 5.35 1.83 19.76
N ASP A 474 5.43 3.05 20.34
CA ASP A 474 5.41 3.24 21.80
C ASP A 474 4.17 2.60 22.43
N CYS A 475 3.01 2.75 21.77
CA CYS A 475 1.76 2.12 22.21
C CYS A 475 1.82 0.59 22.14
N GLN A 476 2.45 0.02 21.09
CA GLN A 476 2.65 -1.43 21.01
C GLN A 476 3.58 -1.95 22.10
N SER A 477 4.68 -1.24 22.39
CA SER A 477 5.60 -1.56 23.49
C SER A 477 4.89 -1.54 24.84
N LEU A 478 4.05 -0.54 25.09
CA LEU A 478 3.18 -0.48 26.27
C LEU A 478 2.25 -1.71 26.34
N ILE A 479 1.59 -2.07 25.24
CA ILE A 479 0.69 -3.23 25.18
C ILE A 479 1.42 -4.53 25.51
N LEU A 480 2.63 -4.75 24.96
CA LEU A 480 3.44 -5.92 25.28
C LEU A 480 3.78 -5.95 26.77
N LYS A 481 4.15 -4.79 27.34
CA LYS A 481 4.48 -4.70 28.76
C LYS A 481 3.27 -4.97 29.66
N LEU A 482 2.09 -4.46 29.32
CA LEU A 482 0.86 -4.73 30.05
C LEU A 482 0.47 -6.22 30.00
N LYS A 483 0.71 -6.90 28.88
CA LYS A 483 0.49 -8.36 28.75
C LYS A 483 1.41 -9.17 29.67
N GLU A 484 2.65 -8.73 29.86
CA GLU A 484 3.57 -9.35 30.83
C GLU A 484 3.12 -9.09 32.28
N MET A 485 2.66 -7.87 32.57
CA MET A 485 2.31 -7.45 33.93
C MET A 485 0.97 -7.98 34.40
N VAL A 486 0.00 -8.12 33.49
CA VAL A 486 -1.35 -8.63 33.78
C VAL A 486 -1.67 -9.79 32.80
N PRO A 487 -1.08 -10.98 33.02
CA PRO A 487 -1.29 -12.13 32.15
C PRO A 487 -2.77 -12.52 32.04
N GLY A 488 -3.16 -13.01 30.86
CA GLY A 488 -4.53 -13.42 30.56
C GLY A 488 -5.43 -12.31 30.02
N GLN A 489 -4.97 -11.06 29.95
CA GLN A 489 -5.69 -9.96 29.32
C GLN A 489 -5.20 -9.71 27.89
N ALA A 490 -6.11 -9.61 26.93
CA ALA A 490 -5.78 -9.37 25.52
C ALA A 490 -5.76 -7.86 25.20
N PHE A 491 -4.80 -7.13 25.78
CA PHE A 491 -4.61 -5.70 25.49
C PHE A 491 -4.30 -5.45 24.01
N ALA A 492 -4.89 -4.39 23.46
CA ALA A 492 -4.65 -3.88 22.11
C ALA A 492 -4.96 -2.38 22.01
N LEU A 493 -4.57 -1.75 20.90
CA LEU A 493 -5.22 -0.52 20.44
C LEU A 493 -6.60 -0.87 19.85
N PRO A 494 -7.61 0.00 19.96
CA PRO A 494 -8.89 -0.21 19.29
C PRO A 494 -8.68 -0.30 17.78
N THR A 495 -9.49 -1.10 17.10
CA THR A 495 -9.67 -0.88 15.66
C THR A 495 -10.38 0.45 15.43
N GLU A 496 -10.24 1.01 14.23
CA GLU A 496 -10.91 2.22 13.82
C GLU A 496 -12.44 2.09 13.98
N ALA A 497 -12.95 0.90 13.65
CA ALA A 497 -14.35 0.53 13.83
C ALA A 497 -14.75 0.46 15.31
N GLN A 498 -13.94 -0.19 16.16
CA GLN A 498 -14.18 -0.23 17.61
C GLN A 498 -14.18 1.18 18.21
N TRP A 499 -13.26 2.04 17.79
CA TRP A 499 -13.16 3.41 18.26
C TRP A 499 -14.38 4.23 17.88
N GLU A 500 -14.79 4.24 16.60
CA GLU A 500 -15.94 5.04 16.16
C GLU A 500 -17.25 4.54 16.77
N TYR A 501 -17.43 3.23 16.87
CA TYR A 501 -18.56 2.61 17.57
C TYR A 501 -18.63 3.05 19.03
N ALA A 502 -17.51 2.95 19.75
CA ALA A 502 -17.34 3.38 21.13
C ALA A 502 -17.61 4.88 21.31
N CYS A 503 -17.09 5.73 20.42
CA CYS A 503 -17.28 7.18 20.45
C CYS A 503 -18.76 7.53 20.29
N ARG A 504 -19.42 6.96 19.26
CA ARG A 504 -20.84 7.20 18.94
C ARG A 504 -21.77 6.76 20.04
N ALA A 505 -21.51 5.63 20.70
CA ALA A 505 -22.34 5.08 21.79
C ALA A 505 -23.85 5.07 21.44
N GLY A 506 -24.18 4.71 20.19
CA GLY A 506 -25.55 4.67 19.65
C GLY A 506 -26.01 5.93 18.90
N SER A 507 -25.25 7.01 18.92
CA SER A 507 -25.55 8.23 18.14
C SER A 507 -25.25 8.06 16.64
N THR A 508 -26.12 8.63 15.80
CA THR A 508 -25.92 8.74 14.35
C THR A 508 -25.48 10.15 13.91
N ALA A 509 -25.29 11.07 14.85
CA ALA A 509 -24.88 12.46 14.58
C ALA A 509 -23.36 12.58 14.33
N GLU A 510 -22.89 13.77 13.98
CA GLU A 510 -21.46 14.09 13.78
C GLU A 510 -20.64 14.08 15.09
N PHE A 511 -21.31 14.31 16.22
CA PHE A 511 -20.77 14.11 17.57
C PHE A 511 -21.70 13.18 18.36
N HIS A 512 -21.20 12.52 19.41
CA HIS A 512 -22.05 11.61 20.18
C HIS A 512 -23.23 12.34 20.86
N PHE A 513 -23.08 13.65 21.11
CA PHE A 513 -24.06 14.49 21.81
C PHE A 513 -25.02 15.23 20.86
N GLY A 514 -24.82 15.13 19.53
CA GLY A 514 -25.65 15.81 18.53
C GLY A 514 -24.83 16.46 17.41
N ASP A 515 -25.51 17.23 16.55
CA ASP A 515 -24.87 17.92 15.40
C ASP A 515 -24.48 19.39 15.71
N ASP A 516 -24.81 19.90 16.90
CA ASP A 516 -24.54 21.29 17.30
C ASP A 516 -23.11 21.47 17.82
N GLU A 517 -22.20 21.92 16.94
CA GLU A 517 -20.78 22.16 17.25
C GLU A 517 -20.58 23.15 18.41
N SER A 518 -21.54 24.05 18.69
CA SER A 518 -21.42 25.03 19.77
C SER A 518 -21.36 24.39 21.17
N GLN A 519 -21.85 23.16 21.30
CA GLN A 519 -21.82 22.38 22.55
C GLN A 519 -20.51 21.62 22.76
N LEU A 520 -19.64 21.55 21.75
CA LEU A 520 -18.40 20.77 21.77
C LEU A 520 -17.51 21.10 22.99
N GLY A 521 -17.52 22.35 23.44
CA GLY A 521 -16.73 22.79 24.59
C GLY A 521 -17.05 22.10 25.92
N GLU A 522 -18.19 21.41 26.05
CA GLU A 522 -18.57 20.62 27.23
C GLU A 522 -18.09 19.15 27.15
N TYR A 523 -17.69 18.70 25.96
CA TYR A 523 -17.36 17.30 25.66
C TYR A 523 -15.93 17.11 25.18
N ALA A 524 -15.21 18.19 24.87
CA ALA A 524 -13.91 18.14 24.22
C ALA A 524 -12.94 19.22 24.66
N TRP A 525 -11.65 18.87 24.74
CA TRP A 525 -10.56 19.85 24.70
C TRP A 525 -10.13 20.07 23.25
N TYR A 526 -10.28 21.30 22.74
CA TYR A 526 -9.96 21.67 21.36
C TYR A 526 -9.52 23.13 21.30
N GLU A 527 -8.96 23.57 20.17
CA GLU A 527 -8.33 24.91 20.07
C GLU A 527 -9.23 26.06 20.56
N GLY A 528 -10.56 25.95 20.36
CA GLY A 528 -11.52 27.01 20.71
C GLY A 528 -11.84 27.16 22.20
N ASN A 529 -11.52 26.20 23.06
CA ASN A 529 -11.73 26.31 24.52
C ASN A 529 -10.44 26.21 25.35
N MET A 530 -9.28 26.22 24.69
CA MET A 530 -7.99 26.31 25.37
C MET A 530 -7.72 27.77 25.78
N ASN A 531 -7.73 28.04 27.08
CA ASN A 531 -7.45 29.38 27.62
C ASN A 531 -5.93 29.60 27.66
N TRP A 532 -5.41 30.59 26.93
CA TRP A 532 -3.97 30.87 26.80
C TRP A 532 -3.57 32.08 27.66
N PRO A 533 -2.93 31.92 28.84
CA PRO A 533 -2.53 33.06 29.66
C PRO A 533 -1.37 33.82 28.99
N GLY A 534 -1.64 35.03 28.49
CA GLY A 534 -0.63 36.08 28.34
C GLY A 534 0.22 36.16 27.07
N LYS A 535 -0.12 35.53 25.92
CA LYS A 535 0.56 35.83 24.62
C LYS A 535 -0.34 35.68 23.37
N PRO A 536 -0.38 36.68 22.46
CA PRO A 536 -0.72 36.46 21.06
C PRO A 536 0.53 35.97 20.32
N GLY A 537 0.48 34.77 19.74
CA GLY A 537 1.57 34.21 18.95
C GLY A 537 2.13 32.91 19.52
N PHE A 538 1.83 31.84 18.82
CA PHE A 538 2.29 30.47 19.00
C PHE A 538 3.78 30.37 19.34
N ARG A 539 4.10 29.93 20.57
CA ARG A 539 5.46 29.48 20.99
C ARG A 539 5.38 28.38 22.05
N GLY A 540 5.06 27.16 21.64
CA GLY A 540 5.66 25.94 22.21
C GLY A 540 5.37 25.58 23.67
N LYS A 541 4.22 25.94 24.25
CA LYS A 541 3.75 25.32 25.50
C LYS A 541 2.57 24.40 25.19
N ALA A 542 2.82 23.09 25.16
CA ALA A 542 1.79 22.07 25.01
C ALA A 542 0.89 22.08 26.25
N PHE A 543 -0.43 22.11 26.07
CA PHE A 543 -1.33 22.06 27.22
C PHE A 543 -1.68 20.60 27.53
N TYR A 544 -1.32 20.17 28.73
CA TYR A 544 -1.65 18.86 29.27
C TYR A 544 -2.92 19.01 30.11
N HIS A 545 -4.02 18.44 29.62
CA HIS A 545 -5.28 18.42 30.35
C HIS A 545 -5.34 17.16 31.22
N ASP A 546 -6.08 17.26 32.32
CA ASP A 546 -6.45 16.06 33.06
C ASP A 546 -7.49 15.31 32.23
N VAL A 547 -7.35 13.99 32.13
CA VAL A 547 -8.39 13.14 31.57
C VAL A 547 -9.64 13.17 32.44
N GLY A 548 -10.81 12.92 31.86
CA GLY A 548 -12.07 12.76 32.56
C GLY A 548 -12.73 14.06 33.03
N ARG A 549 -12.28 15.21 32.52
CA ARG A 549 -12.85 16.53 32.87
C ARG A 549 -14.08 16.91 32.04
N MET A 550 -14.17 16.37 30.83
CA MET A 550 -15.28 16.60 29.91
C MET A 550 -16.46 15.67 30.20
N LYS A 551 -17.64 15.95 29.64
CA LYS A 551 -18.79 15.06 29.80
C LYS A 551 -18.56 13.72 29.07
N PRO A 552 -18.91 12.58 29.68
CA PRO A 552 -18.78 11.28 29.05
C PRO A 552 -19.91 11.04 28.03
N ASN A 553 -19.68 10.08 27.14
CA ASN A 553 -20.74 9.56 26.26
C ASN A 553 -21.70 8.60 27.01
N ALA A 554 -22.69 8.06 26.31
CA ALA A 554 -23.73 7.19 26.89
C ALA A 554 -23.20 5.87 27.51
N TRP A 555 -21.97 5.46 27.18
CA TRP A 555 -21.32 4.30 27.77
C TRP A 555 -20.39 4.65 28.93
N GLY A 556 -20.17 5.93 29.22
CA GLY A 556 -19.28 6.36 30.31
C GLY A 556 -17.82 6.52 29.89
N LEU A 557 -17.54 6.60 28.59
CA LEU A 557 -16.23 6.93 28.05
C LEU A 557 -16.06 8.45 28.00
N TYR A 558 -14.92 8.94 28.48
CA TYR A 558 -14.57 10.36 28.53
C TYR A 558 -13.61 10.71 27.41
N ASP A 559 -13.53 12.01 27.07
CA ASP A 559 -12.55 12.58 26.14
C ASP A 559 -12.55 11.92 24.75
N MET A 560 -13.71 11.44 24.29
CA MET A 560 -13.85 10.80 22.96
C MET A 560 -13.84 11.82 21.80
N HIS A 561 -13.86 13.11 22.12
CA HIS A 561 -13.83 14.24 21.19
C HIS A 561 -12.74 15.21 21.69
N GLY A 562 -11.69 15.46 20.92
CA GLY A 562 -10.57 16.31 21.34
C GLY A 562 -9.66 15.63 22.37
N GLY A 563 -8.90 16.43 23.11
CA GLY A 563 -7.90 15.91 24.04
C GLY A 563 -6.61 15.57 23.29
N VAL A 564 -6.34 14.30 23.03
CA VAL A 564 -5.26 13.88 22.14
C VAL A 564 -5.80 13.06 20.97
N TRP A 565 -5.03 13.01 19.87
CA TRP A 565 -5.34 12.03 18.83
C TRP A 565 -5.01 10.64 19.36
N GLU A 566 -5.97 9.72 19.25
CA GLU A 566 -5.83 8.36 19.71
C GLU A 566 -5.44 7.43 18.55
N TRP A 567 -4.32 6.72 18.72
CA TRP A 567 -3.89 5.69 17.77
C TRP A 567 -4.87 4.51 17.71
N CYS A 568 -5.23 4.12 16.49
CA CYS A 568 -5.94 2.87 16.19
C CYS A 568 -4.96 1.79 15.69
N ALA A 569 -5.36 0.52 15.75
CA ALA A 569 -4.57 -0.59 15.23
C ALA A 569 -4.41 -0.56 13.69
N ASP A 570 -5.37 0.05 13.02
CA ASP A 570 -5.61 0.00 11.59
C ASP A 570 -4.51 0.73 10.81
N TYR A 571 -4.14 0.17 9.67
CA TYR A 571 -3.52 0.96 8.63
C TYR A 571 -4.53 1.97 8.07
N TYR A 572 -4.03 3.09 7.57
CA TYR A 572 -4.88 4.10 6.96
C TYR A 572 -4.91 3.96 5.44
N ASP A 573 -6.10 3.73 4.89
CA ASP A 573 -6.41 3.96 3.48
C ASP A 573 -7.69 4.82 3.39
N LYS A 574 -7.66 5.80 2.49
CA LYS A 574 -8.81 6.73 2.30
C LYS A 574 -10.00 5.98 1.69
N ASP A 575 -9.71 4.94 0.91
CA ASP A 575 -10.64 4.17 0.10
C ASP A 575 -11.14 2.93 0.85
N TYR A 576 -10.59 2.67 2.05
CA TYR A 576 -10.92 1.48 2.82
C TYR A 576 -12.42 1.32 3.03
N TYR A 577 -13.15 2.42 3.28
CA TYR A 577 -14.61 2.37 3.52
C TYR A 577 -15.40 1.79 2.36
N VAL A 578 -14.87 1.85 1.13
CA VAL A 578 -15.51 1.24 -0.05
C VAL A 578 -15.45 -0.29 0.01
N ASN A 579 -14.38 -0.84 0.58
CA ASN A 579 -14.10 -2.27 0.65
C ASN A 579 -14.12 -2.80 2.10
N SER A 580 -14.66 -2.02 3.04
CA SER A 580 -14.61 -2.35 4.46
C SER A 580 -15.51 -3.56 4.71
N PRO A 581 -15.00 -4.63 5.35
CA PRO A 581 -15.80 -5.79 5.68
C PRO A 581 -16.92 -5.40 6.65
N LEU A 582 -18.07 -6.06 6.51
CA LEU A 582 -19.25 -5.78 7.34
C LEU A 582 -19.00 -6.06 8.83
N VAL A 583 -18.22 -7.09 9.15
CA VAL A 583 -18.06 -7.60 10.53
C VAL A 583 -16.63 -7.38 10.99
N ASP A 584 -16.48 -6.71 12.13
CA ASP A 584 -15.22 -6.41 12.82
C ASP A 584 -14.08 -5.92 11.90
N PRO A 585 -14.24 -4.79 11.18
CA PRO A 585 -13.18 -4.26 10.32
C PRO A 585 -11.92 -3.91 11.12
N THR A 586 -10.77 -4.24 10.54
CA THR A 586 -9.42 -4.02 11.11
C THR A 586 -8.55 -3.09 10.27
N GLY A 587 -9.16 -2.38 9.31
CA GLY A 587 -8.43 -1.58 8.34
C GLY A 587 -7.88 -2.41 7.18
N PRO A 588 -7.16 -1.77 6.25
CA PRO A 588 -6.38 -2.43 5.21
C PRO A 588 -5.34 -3.38 5.81
N GLU A 589 -5.01 -4.44 5.08
CA GLU A 589 -4.05 -5.47 5.52
C GLU A 589 -2.63 -4.92 5.69
N SER A 590 -2.26 -3.92 4.89
CA SER A 590 -0.95 -3.27 4.91
C SER A 590 -1.08 -1.76 4.66
N GLY A 591 -0.02 -1.03 4.99
CA GLY A 591 0.06 0.41 4.75
C GLY A 591 1.29 1.02 5.41
N ARG A 592 1.58 2.28 5.08
CA ARG A 592 2.74 3.01 5.65
C ARG A 592 2.38 3.87 6.86
N VAL A 593 1.09 4.16 7.02
CA VAL A 593 0.56 5.06 8.05
C VAL A 593 -0.57 4.37 8.79
N ARG A 594 -0.74 4.73 10.07
CA ARG A 594 -1.77 4.23 10.96
C ARG A 594 -2.85 5.28 11.16
N THR A 595 -4.05 4.83 11.47
CA THR A 595 -5.19 5.71 11.71
C THR A 595 -5.13 6.34 13.11
N LEU A 596 -5.56 7.59 13.19
CA LEU A 596 -5.76 8.39 14.39
C LEU A 596 -7.22 8.87 14.45
N ARG A 597 -7.82 8.86 15.63
CA ARG A 597 -9.20 9.31 15.87
C ARG A 597 -9.27 10.28 17.06
N GLY A 598 -10.43 10.92 17.25
CA GLY A 598 -10.72 11.75 18.44
C GLY A 598 -10.60 13.24 18.23
N GLY A 599 -9.57 13.73 17.52
CA GLY A 599 -9.25 15.17 17.51
C GLY A 599 -8.07 15.47 18.44
N SER A 600 -7.76 16.75 18.66
CA SER A 600 -6.82 17.12 19.71
C SER A 600 -7.03 18.55 20.19
N TRP A 601 -6.46 18.86 21.36
CA TRP A 601 -6.44 20.18 21.98
C TRP A 601 -5.91 21.29 21.05
N PHE A 602 -5.09 20.93 20.06
CA PHE A 602 -4.44 21.87 19.12
C PHE A 602 -5.24 22.09 17.82
N ARG A 603 -6.40 21.46 17.67
CA ARG A 603 -7.11 21.39 16.39
C ARG A 603 -8.51 22.00 16.47
N TYR A 604 -8.98 22.51 15.32
CA TYR A 604 -10.33 23.03 15.15
C TYR A 604 -11.40 21.98 15.43
N ALA A 605 -12.56 22.44 15.89
CA ALA A 605 -13.73 21.63 16.24
C ALA A 605 -14.14 20.60 15.18
N LYS A 606 -14.07 20.94 13.89
CA LYS A 606 -14.39 20.02 12.77
C LYS A 606 -13.58 18.71 12.75
N TYR A 607 -12.41 18.69 13.41
CA TYR A 607 -11.53 17.53 13.51
C TYR A 607 -11.87 16.63 14.69
N CYS A 608 -12.77 17.06 15.58
CA CYS A 608 -13.23 16.30 16.74
C CYS A 608 -14.48 15.46 16.45
N ARG A 609 -14.96 15.38 15.20
CA ARG A 609 -16.16 14.60 14.83
C ARG A 609 -15.92 13.09 14.98
N THR A 610 -16.99 12.33 15.26
CA THR A 610 -16.91 10.87 15.43
C THR A 610 -16.26 10.19 14.23
N ALA A 611 -16.60 10.65 13.02
CA ALA A 611 -16.19 10.05 11.75
C ALA A 611 -14.84 10.56 11.24
N TYR A 612 -14.27 11.64 11.81
CA TYR A 612 -13.06 12.22 11.25
C TYR A 612 -11.86 11.27 11.43
N ARG A 613 -11.16 11.02 10.33
CA ARG A 613 -10.04 10.10 10.25
C ARG A 613 -8.77 10.90 10.02
N ARG A 614 -7.82 10.81 10.93
CA ARG A 614 -6.45 11.29 10.70
C ARG A 614 -5.54 10.10 10.49
N PHE A 615 -4.35 10.33 9.96
CA PHE A 615 -3.33 9.31 9.85
C PHE A 615 -1.96 9.88 10.10
N PHE A 616 -1.06 9.01 10.54
CA PHE A 616 0.34 9.37 10.75
C PHE A 616 1.24 8.12 10.75
N TYR A 617 2.55 8.31 10.62
CA TYR A 617 3.51 7.20 10.56
C TYR A 617 3.65 6.46 11.89
N PRO A 618 3.80 5.12 11.88
CA PRO A 618 4.19 4.35 13.06
C PRO A 618 5.70 4.54 13.31
N ALA A 619 6.03 5.73 13.82
CA ALA A 619 7.36 6.16 14.23
C ALA A 619 7.97 5.24 15.32
N SER A 620 9.30 5.09 15.38
CA SER A 620 10.03 4.28 16.37
C SER A 620 10.44 5.08 17.61
N ASP A 621 10.79 4.40 18.70
CA ASP A 621 11.28 5.01 19.93
C ASP A 621 12.37 6.07 19.65
N GLY A 622 12.13 7.32 20.05
CA GLY A 622 13.16 8.36 20.01
C GLY A 622 13.24 9.19 18.73
N ASP A 623 12.34 9.02 17.76
CA ASP A 623 12.36 9.81 16.53
C ASP A 623 11.75 11.21 16.75
N GLY A 624 12.54 12.25 16.51
CA GLY A 624 12.09 13.65 16.64
C GLY A 624 10.92 14.06 15.73
N VAL A 625 10.26 13.12 15.04
CA VAL A 625 9.03 13.32 14.27
C VAL A 625 7.83 13.57 15.19
N THR A 626 7.72 12.84 16.31
CA THR A 626 6.72 13.13 17.37
C THR A 626 7.08 14.39 18.16
N ALA A 627 8.36 14.78 18.22
CA ALA A 627 8.82 15.98 18.93
C ALA A 627 8.29 17.31 18.36
N TRP A 628 7.81 17.34 17.11
CA TRP A 628 7.12 18.50 16.53
C TRP A 628 5.61 18.49 16.75
N ILE A 629 5.03 17.36 17.16
CA ILE A 629 3.59 17.10 17.21
C ILE A 629 3.24 16.46 18.58
N ASN A 630 3.08 17.31 19.59
CA ASN A 630 2.83 16.92 20.99
C ASN A 630 1.32 16.76 21.29
N ASP A 631 0.59 16.08 20.40
CA ASP A 631 -0.86 15.89 20.52
C ASP A 631 -1.34 14.46 20.22
N PHE A 632 -0.45 13.46 20.30
CA PHE A 632 -0.73 12.05 20.01
C PHE A 632 -0.60 11.16 21.25
N GLY A 633 -1.63 10.37 21.54
CA GLY A 633 -1.63 9.38 22.60
C GLY A 633 -2.39 8.13 22.19
N CYS A 634 -2.85 7.38 23.19
CA CYS A 634 -3.65 6.20 22.92
C CYS A 634 -4.67 5.93 24.02
N ARG A 635 -5.65 5.13 23.64
CA ARG A 635 -6.60 4.47 24.53
C ARG A 635 -6.50 2.99 24.25
N LEU A 636 -6.58 2.18 25.30
CA LEU A 636 -6.44 0.73 25.18
C LEU A 636 -7.80 0.05 25.17
N VAL A 637 -7.86 -1.10 24.48
CA VAL A 637 -8.95 -2.06 24.60
C VAL A 637 -8.43 -3.36 25.19
N VAL A 638 -9.32 -4.08 25.86
CA VAL A 638 -9.14 -5.50 26.18
C VAL A 638 -10.19 -6.26 25.40
N ASN A 639 -9.72 -6.97 24.37
CA ASN A 639 -10.61 -7.84 23.62
C ASN A 639 -10.98 -9.02 24.52
N LEU A 640 -12.27 -9.24 24.73
CA LEU A 640 -12.75 -10.38 25.52
C LEU A 640 -12.58 -11.71 24.77
N ASP A 641 -12.18 -11.60 23.51
CA ASP A 641 -11.76 -12.70 22.69
C ASP A 641 -10.23 -12.72 22.66
N GLY A 642 -9.63 -13.81 23.09
CA GLY A 642 -8.26 -14.16 22.71
C GLY A 642 -8.15 -14.44 21.20
N ARG A 643 -8.64 -13.54 20.34
CA ARG A 643 -8.61 -13.68 18.88
C ARG A 643 -7.17 -13.71 18.39
N VAL A 644 -6.76 -14.87 17.92
CA VAL A 644 -5.69 -14.98 16.95
C VAL A 644 -6.25 -14.48 15.62
N ASN A 645 -5.71 -13.40 15.07
CA ASN A 645 -5.99 -13.03 13.68
C ASN A 645 -5.25 -14.02 12.79
N TYR A 646 -5.93 -15.08 12.35
CA TYR A 646 -5.30 -16.19 11.66
C TYR A 646 -4.76 -15.82 10.28
N THR A 647 -5.34 -14.81 9.61
CA THR A 647 -4.78 -14.26 8.35
C THR A 647 -3.47 -13.51 8.62
N LYS A 648 -3.41 -12.69 9.66
CA LYS A 648 -2.17 -12.03 10.09
C LYS A 648 -1.12 -13.05 10.54
N LEU A 649 -1.54 -14.07 11.28
CA LEU A 649 -0.67 -15.16 11.74
C LEU A 649 -0.14 -15.99 10.56
N ALA A 650 -0.96 -16.24 9.54
CA ALA A 650 -0.59 -16.93 8.31
C ALA A 650 0.48 -16.20 7.50
N ARG A 651 0.57 -14.87 7.65
CA ARG A 651 1.57 -14.00 6.99
C ARG A 651 2.77 -13.67 7.90
N SER A 652 2.78 -14.11 9.16
CA SER A 652 3.89 -13.89 10.11
C SER A 652 4.84 -15.09 10.21
N LEU A 653 4.85 -15.97 9.22
CA LEU A 653 5.68 -17.18 9.21
C LEU A 653 7.17 -16.86 9.16
N VAL A 654 7.93 -17.40 10.11
CA VAL A 654 9.38 -17.23 10.22
C VAL A 654 10.07 -18.59 10.25
N ARG A 655 11.16 -18.69 9.49
CA ARG A 655 12.00 -19.89 9.42
C ARG A 655 12.71 -20.15 10.75
N HIS A 656 12.80 -21.42 11.12
CA HIS A 656 13.59 -21.82 12.27
C HIS A 656 15.09 -21.71 11.98
N SER A 657 15.88 -21.26 12.97
CA SER A 657 17.33 -21.04 12.82
C SER A 657 18.14 -22.32 12.62
N GLN A 658 17.60 -23.46 13.05
CA GLN A 658 18.24 -24.79 12.92
C GLN A 658 17.84 -25.53 11.63
N ASN A 659 17.20 -24.86 10.67
CA ASN A 659 16.85 -25.50 9.41
C ASN A 659 18.09 -25.97 8.62
N PRO A 660 18.00 -27.10 7.91
CA PRO A 660 16.87 -28.04 7.83
C PRO A 660 16.77 -28.98 9.06
N VAL A 661 15.55 -29.34 9.42
CA VAL A 661 15.22 -30.21 10.58
C VAL A 661 15.17 -31.70 10.24
N ILE A 662 14.98 -32.07 8.96
CA ILE A 662 15.10 -33.46 8.49
C ILE A 662 15.92 -33.49 7.20
N ARG A 663 16.89 -34.41 7.15
CA ARG A 663 17.78 -34.64 6.00
C ARG A 663 17.52 -36.02 5.38
N VAL A 664 17.84 -36.14 4.09
CA VAL A 664 17.88 -37.42 3.35
C VAL A 664 18.75 -38.46 4.05
N GLY A 665 18.47 -39.73 3.80
CA GLY A 665 19.22 -40.85 4.37
C GLY A 665 20.63 -41.00 3.77
N GLU A 666 21.45 -41.86 4.39
CA GLU A 666 22.73 -42.26 3.80
C GLU A 666 22.50 -43.06 2.51
N LYS A 667 23.52 -43.09 1.63
CA LYS A 667 23.47 -43.85 0.37
C LYS A 667 23.05 -45.30 0.63
N GLY A 668 22.00 -45.75 -0.04
CA GLY A 668 21.40 -47.07 0.18
C GLY A 668 20.09 -47.03 0.99
N ALA A 669 19.78 -45.94 1.67
CA ALA A 669 18.50 -45.73 2.34
C ALA A 669 17.35 -45.54 1.33
N TRP A 670 16.11 -45.76 1.78
CA TRP A 670 14.89 -45.60 0.98
C TRP A 670 14.65 -44.14 0.53
N ASP A 671 15.28 -43.19 1.20
CA ASP A 671 15.18 -41.75 1.03
C ASP A 671 16.56 -41.11 0.80
N ASP A 672 17.50 -41.84 0.19
CA ASP A 672 18.88 -41.38 -0.03
C ASP A 672 19.02 -40.28 -1.10
N GLN A 673 17.97 -40.08 -1.92
CA GLN A 673 17.96 -39.06 -2.97
C GLN A 673 17.08 -37.86 -2.61
N THR A 674 15.82 -38.10 -2.23
CA THR A 674 14.87 -37.02 -1.90
C THR A 674 13.93 -37.43 -0.77
N LEU A 675 13.57 -36.43 0.05
CA LEU A 675 12.41 -36.44 0.94
C LEU A 675 11.49 -35.31 0.51
N GLY A 676 10.25 -35.62 0.15
CA GLY A 676 9.28 -34.62 -0.28
C GLY A 676 7.89 -35.23 -0.39
N CYS A 677 6.88 -34.36 -0.47
CA CYS A 677 5.46 -34.73 -0.36
C CYS A 677 5.22 -35.51 0.94
N PHE A 678 4.84 -34.80 2.00
CA PHE A 678 4.75 -35.35 3.35
C PHE A 678 3.55 -34.78 4.09
N THR A 679 3.26 -35.38 5.23
CA THR A 679 2.30 -34.90 6.21
C THR A 679 2.88 -34.97 7.61
N VAL A 680 2.53 -34.00 8.45
CA VAL A 680 2.85 -33.95 9.87
C VAL A 680 1.56 -34.06 10.66
N LEU A 681 1.40 -35.18 11.37
CA LEU A 681 0.27 -35.42 12.24
C LEU A 681 0.67 -35.19 13.70
N ASP A 682 -0.09 -34.37 14.40
CA ASP A 682 0.01 -34.17 15.85
C ASP A 682 -1.05 -35.02 16.57
N ASP A 683 -0.63 -35.85 17.52
CA ASP A 683 -1.55 -36.65 18.34
C ASP A 683 -1.74 -36.10 19.77
N GLY A 684 -1.11 -34.96 20.08
CA GLY A 684 -1.08 -34.31 21.38
C GLY A 684 0.19 -34.59 22.19
N ASP A 685 0.74 -35.80 22.10
CA ASP A 685 1.97 -36.21 22.83
C ASP A 685 3.22 -36.07 21.93
N LYS A 686 3.09 -36.42 20.65
CA LYS A 686 4.20 -36.38 19.69
C LYS A 686 3.72 -36.15 18.27
N PHE A 687 4.66 -35.76 17.42
CA PHE A 687 4.47 -35.59 15.99
C PHE A 687 4.89 -36.85 15.22
N TYR A 688 4.10 -37.17 14.20
CA TYR A 688 4.37 -38.21 13.21
C TYR A 688 4.60 -37.55 11.86
N PHE A 689 5.73 -37.85 11.22
CA PHE A 689 6.05 -37.38 9.89
C PHE A 689 6.00 -38.58 8.95
N TYR A 690 5.13 -38.55 7.94
CA TYR A 690 5.11 -39.53 6.86
C TYR A 690 5.48 -38.85 5.56
N SER A 691 6.41 -39.41 4.79
CA SER A 691 6.91 -38.80 3.56
C SER A 691 7.15 -39.83 2.48
N GLY A 692 6.97 -39.41 1.23
CA GLY A 692 7.55 -40.08 0.08
C GLY A 692 9.06 -39.89 0.07
N GLY A 693 9.78 -40.97 -0.20
CA GLY A 693 11.24 -41.00 -0.32
C GLY A 693 11.63 -41.72 -1.60
N ALA A 694 12.60 -41.13 -2.30
CA ALA A 694 13.17 -41.75 -3.50
C ALA A 694 14.55 -42.31 -3.20
N GLN A 695 14.78 -43.52 -3.70
CA GLN A 695 16.09 -44.14 -3.80
C GLN A 695 16.49 -44.26 -5.27
N PHE A 696 17.77 -44.01 -5.57
CA PHE A 696 18.28 -44.04 -6.94
C PHE A 696 17.94 -45.36 -7.67
N GLY A 697 17.22 -45.25 -8.80
CA GLY A 697 16.83 -46.40 -9.63
C GLY A 697 15.75 -47.31 -9.05
N LYS A 698 15.07 -46.91 -7.96
CA LYS A 698 13.95 -47.67 -7.36
C LYS A 698 12.65 -46.86 -7.31
N PRO A 699 11.48 -47.54 -7.26
CA PRO A 699 10.20 -46.88 -7.02
C PRO A 699 10.19 -46.13 -5.67
N LYS A 700 9.42 -45.04 -5.59
CA LYS A 700 9.22 -44.29 -4.34
C LYS A 700 8.51 -45.14 -3.29
N ASN A 701 8.90 -44.94 -2.03
CA ASN A 701 8.28 -45.58 -0.88
C ASN A 701 7.88 -44.53 0.16
N ILE A 702 6.87 -44.87 0.96
CA ILE A 702 6.47 -44.06 2.12
C ILE A 702 7.23 -44.57 3.34
N GLY A 703 7.92 -43.67 4.02
CA GLY A 703 8.55 -43.93 5.32
C GLY A 703 8.08 -42.92 6.37
N MET A 704 8.55 -43.09 7.60
CA MET A 704 8.14 -42.23 8.71
C MET A 704 9.26 -41.83 9.68
N ALA A 705 9.03 -40.74 10.41
CA ALA A 705 9.80 -40.30 11.56
C ALA A 705 8.88 -39.80 12.67
N THR A 706 9.39 -39.72 13.90
CA THR A 706 8.65 -39.15 15.04
C THR A 706 9.47 -38.09 15.76
N SER A 707 8.78 -37.14 16.39
CA SER A 707 9.40 -36.06 17.17
C SER A 707 8.50 -35.67 18.34
N ARG A 708 9.06 -35.19 19.45
CA ARG A 708 8.29 -34.62 20.57
C ARG A 708 8.11 -33.10 20.49
N ASP A 709 8.96 -32.43 19.71
CA ASP A 709 9.03 -30.96 19.63
C ASP A 709 8.84 -30.43 18.21
N GLY A 710 8.72 -31.32 17.22
CA GLY A 710 8.56 -30.95 15.81
C GLY A 710 9.87 -30.54 15.13
N ILE A 711 10.99 -30.51 15.86
CA ILE A 711 12.30 -30.04 15.38
C ILE A 711 13.30 -31.21 15.34
N HIS A 712 13.34 -32.03 16.37
CA HIS A 712 14.25 -33.16 16.46
C HIS A 712 13.52 -34.46 16.10
N TRP A 713 13.85 -35.01 14.93
CA TRP A 713 13.17 -36.16 14.35
C TRP A 713 14.00 -37.44 14.42
N THR A 714 13.34 -38.55 14.79
CA THR A 714 13.91 -39.90 14.77
C THR A 714 13.23 -40.72 13.68
N LYS A 715 13.98 -41.14 12.65
CA LYS A 715 13.48 -42.02 11.58
C LYS A 715 13.16 -43.40 12.15
N TYR A 716 12.08 -44.00 11.67
CA TYR A 716 11.70 -45.35 12.08
C TYR A 716 12.66 -46.41 11.52
N GLU A 717 13.09 -47.33 12.37
CA GLU A 717 14.09 -48.36 12.03
C GLU A 717 13.61 -49.34 10.94
N LYS A 718 12.29 -49.55 10.81
CA LYS A 718 11.69 -50.46 9.81
C LYS A 718 11.27 -49.74 8.54
N ASN A 719 11.75 -48.53 8.30
CA ASN A 719 11.50 -47.85 7.03
C ASN A 719 12.11 -48.63 5.84
N PRO A 720 11.49 -48.56 4.65
CA PRO A 720 10.22 -47.90 4.37
C PRO A 720 9.01 -48.73 4.82
N LEU A 721 7.87 -48.08 5.06
CA LEU A 721 6.64 -48.75 5.51
C LEU A 721 5.98 -49.55 4.38
N PHE A 722 5.84 -48.94 3.20
CA PHE A 722 5.23 -49.56 2.02
C PHE A 722 5.50 -48.73 0.74
N PRO A 723 5.34 -49.31 -0.46
CA PRO A 723 5.41 -48.56 -1.71
C PRO A 723 4.33 -47.47 -1.81
N GLY A 724 4.70 -46.29 -2.32
CA GLY A 724 3.80 -45.15 -2.47
C GLY A 724 4.52 -43.79 -2.42
N ASP A 725 3.75 -42.72 -2.61
CA ASP A 725 4.20 -41.33 -2.56
C ASP A 725 3.05 -40.42 -2.09
N MET A 726 3.32 -39.16 -1.73
CA MET A 726 2.32 -38.15 -1.32
C MET A 726 1.33 -38.62 -0.22
N PRO A 727 1.82 -39.11 0.93
CA PRO A 727 0.95 -39.51 2.03
C PRO A 727 0.30 -38.31 2.72
N TYR A 728 -0.97 -38.45 3.09
CA TYR A 728 -1.67 -37.56 4.01
C TYR A 728 -2.33 -38.35 5.13
N ALA A 729 -2.01 -38.03 6.38
CA ALA A 729 -2.41 -38.82 7.53
C ALA A 729 -3.26 -38.00 8.49
N ILE A 730 -4.35 -38.59 8.95
CA ILE A 730 -5.22 -38.02 9.98
C ILE A 730 -5.51 -39.07 11.06
N LYS A 731 -5.87 -38.61 12.25
CA LYS A 731 -6.37 -39.46 13.32
C LYS A 731 -7.88 -39.25 13.50
N VAL A 732 -8.65 -40.33 13.44
CA VAL A 732 -10.11 -40.33 13.62
C VAL A 732 -10.45 -41.26 14.78
N GLY A 733 -10.72 -40.69 15.95
CA GLY A 733 -10.81 -41.45 17.20
C GLY A 733 -9.46 -42.13 17.48
N ASP A 734 -9.49 -43.44 17.74
CA ASP A 734 -8.28 -44.25 18.00
C ASP A 734 -7.65 -44.83 16.73
N THR A 735 -8.11 -44.43 15.53
CA THR A 735 -7.63 -44.99 14.26
C THR A 735 -6.91 -43.94 13.42
N PHE A 736 -5.68 -44.25 13.02
CA PHE A 736 -4.95 -43.50 12.01
C PHE A 736 -5.45 -43.90 10.62
N ARG A 737 -5.65 -42.91 9.76
CA ARG A 737 -5.98 -43.09 8.35
C ARG A 737 -4.93 -42.38 7.50
N LEU A 738 -4.34 -43.10 6.56
CA LEU A 738 -3.36 -42.55 5.62
C LEU A 738 -3.89 -42.68 4.20
N TYR A 739 -3.98 -41.56 3.51
CA TYR A 739 -4.42 -41.42 2.14
C TYR A 739 -3.21 -41.19 1.24
N HIS A 740 -3.13 -41.87 0.10
CA HIS A 740 -2.04 -41.67 -0.86
C HIS A 740 -2.48 -42.07 -2.27
N PRO A 741 -1.95 -41.44 -3.34
CA PRO A 741 -2.13 -41.93 -4.70
C PRO A 741 -1.52 -43.32 -4.89
N GLY A 742 -2.13 -44.12 -5.76
CA GLY A 742 -1.53 -45.36 -6.23
C GLY A 742 -2.50 -46.23 -7.02
N GLU A 743 -2.06 -47.46 -7.25
CA GLU A 743 -2.82 -48.52 -7.90
C GLU A 743 -3.25 -49.57 -6.86
N ASP A 744 -4.50 -50.03 -6.93
CA ASP A 744 -4.97 -51.14 -6.10
C ASP A 744 -4.56 -52.51 -6.69
N GLY A 745 -4.80 -53.59 -5.94
CA GLY A 745 -4.45 -54.95 -6.40
C GLY A 745 -5.22 -55.43 -7.65
N ALA A 746 -6.15 -54.65 -8.17
CA ALA A 746 -6.93 -54.92 -9.38
C ALA A 746 -6.54 -54.02 -10.57
N GLY A 747 -5.49 -53.21 -10.45
CA GLY A 747 -5.00 -52.34 -11.52
C GLY A 747 -5.69 -50.96 -11.61
N ARG A 748 -6.56 -50.62 -10.66
CA ARG A 748 -7.31 -49.35 -10.68
C ARG A 748 -6.50 -48.26 -9.98
N HIS A 749 -6.38 -47.12 -10.64
CA HIS A 749 -5.64 -45.97 -10.14
C HIS A 749 -6.54 -44.97 -9.40
N GLY A 750 -6.09 -44.50 -8.25
CA GLY A 750 -6.71 -43.37 -7.57
C GLY A 750 -6.20 -43.12 -6.16
N LEU A 751 -7.08 -42.58 -5.31
CA LEU A 751 -6.79 -42.37 -3.90
C LEU A 751 -6.96 -43.69 -3.14
N LEU A 752 -5.85 -44.17 -2.58
CA LEU A 752 -5.81 -45.33 -1.69
C LEU A 752 -5.87 -44.86 -0.24
N MET A 753 -6.50 -45.66 0.62
CA MET A 753 -6.55 -45.46 2.06
C MET A 753 -6.00 -46.69 2.79
N ARG A 754 -5.22 -46.45 3.83
CA ARG A 754 -4.76 -47.46 4.80
C ARG A 754 -5.18 -47.04 6.20
N THR A 755 -5.31 -48.02 7.08
CA THR A 755 -5.66 -47.80 8.49
C THR A 755 -4.61 -48.40 9.41
N SER A 756 -4.42 -47.78 10.58
CA SER A 756 -3.53 -48.26 11.63
C SER A 756 -4.10 -47.91 13.00
N ARG A 757 -3.79 -48.71 14.02
CA ARG A 757 -4.12 -48.41 15.43
C ARG A 757 -3.00 -47.67 16.16
N ASP A 758 -1.76 -47.79 15.69
CA ASP A 758 -0.57 -47.26 16.36
C ASP A 758 0.19 -46.21 15.52
N GLY A 759 -0.14 -46.09 14.24
CA GLY A 759 0.54 -45.21 13.28
C GLY A 759 1.79 -45.84 12.65
N PHE A 760 2.16 -47.06 13.02
CA PHE A 760 3.37 -47.75 12.56
C PHE A 760 3.02 -48.93 11.64
N VAL A 761 2.03 -49.73 12.01
CA VAL A 761 1.63 -50.93 11.26
C VAL A 761 0.33 -50.66 10.51
N TRP A 762 0.38 -50.79 9.19
CA TRP A 762 -0.70 -50.35 8.29
C TRP A 762 -1.40 -51.52 7.59
N SER A 763 -2.71 -51.40 7.41
CA SER A 763 -3.50 -52.34 6.62
C SER A 763 -3.09 -52.34 5.14
N ALA A 764 -3.53 -53.36 4.40
CA ALA A 764 -3.52 -53.35 2.93
C ALA A 764 -4.24 -52.11 2.38
N PRO A 765 -3.83 -51.58 1.21
CA PRO A 765 -4.44 -50.39 0.63
C PRO A 765 -5.84 -50.68 0.13
N LYS A 766 -6.76 -49.75 0.34
CA LYS A 766 -8.12 -49.79 -0.19
C LYS A 766 -8.36 -48.58 -1.09
N LEU A 767 -8.76 -48.79 -2.34
CA LEU A 767 -9.20 -47.71 -3.23
C LEU A 767 -10.47 -47.07 -2.67
N VAL A 768 -10.43 -45.75 -2.46
CA VAL A 768 -11.55 -44.95 -1.91
C VAL A 768 -12.08 -43.90 -2.88
N LEU A 769 -11.30 -43.52 -3.90
CA LEU A 769 -11.75 -42.63 -4.97
C LEU A 769 -10.95 -42.91 -6.26
N GLU A 770 -11.62 -43.39 -7.30
CA GLU A 770 -11.01 -43.68 -8.61
C GLU A 770 -10.92 -42.40 -9.47
N SER A 771 -9.80 -41.70 -9.36
CA SER A 771 -9.52 -40.44 -10.06
C SER A 771 -8.03 -40.11 -9.93
N ASN A 772 -7.46 -39.30 -10.82
CA ASN A 772 -6.10 -38.80 -10.63
C ASN A 772 -6.07 -37.76 -9.49
N ILE A 773 -5.75 -38.22 -8.28
CA ILE A 773 -5.72 -37.43 -7.04
C ILE A 773 -4.27 -37.34 -6.59
N LEU A 774 -3.68 -36.15 -6.60
CA LEU A 774 -2.33 -35.89 -6.09
C LEU A 774 -2.40 -34.95 -4.88
N ASP A 775 -1.40 -34.98 -4.00
CA ASP A 775 -1.32 -34.16 -2.78
C ASP A 775 -2.65 -34.03 -2.00
N PRO A 776 -3.20 -35.15 -1.49
CA PRO A 776 -4.46 -35.11 -0.75
C PRO A 776 -4.30 -34.34 0.56
N CYS A 777 -5.32 -33.59 0.96
CA CYS A 777 -5.48 -32.99 2.28
C CYS A 777 -6.89 -33.23 2.78
N VAL A 778 -7.03 -34.03 3.84
CA VAL A 778 -8.31 -34.41 4.41
C VAL A 778 -8.58 -33.65 5.71
N VAL A 779 -9.66 -32.88 5.73
CA VAL A 779 -10.10 -32.10 6.90
C VAL A 779 -11.40 -32.69 7.44
N ARG A 780 -11.42 -33.00 8.74
CA ARG A 780 -12.66 -33.37 9.43
C ARG A 780 -13.37 -32.08 9.85
N VAL A 781 -14.56 -31.83 9.30
CA VAL A 781 -15.31 -30.58 9.51
C VAL A 781 -16.47 -30.73 10.49
N ALA A 782 -16.92 -31.97 10.72
CA ALA A 782 -17.87 -32.34 11.75
C ALA A 782 -17.67 -33.82 12.13
N GLU A 783 -18.43 -34.32 13.10
CA GLU A 783 -18.31 -35.70 13.57
C GLU A 783 -18.37 -36.74 12.43
N ASN A 784 -19.31 -36.56 11.50
CA ASN A 784 -19.51 -37.40 10.30
C ASN A 784 -19.43 -36.58 9.01
N ARG A 785 -18.43 -35.70 8.89
CA ARG A 785 -18.22 -34.92 7.67
C ARG A 785 -16.75 -34.61 7.44
N PHE A 786 -16.30 -34.87 6.23
CA PHE A 786 -14.91 -34.72 5.78
C PHE A 786 -14.88 -33.98 4.44
N HIS A 787 -13.90 -33.10 4.32
CA HIS A 787 -13.52 -32.45 3.08
C HIS A 787 -12.15 -32.99 2.64
N LEU A 788 -12.01 -33.34 1.37
CA LEU A 788 -10.75 -33.69 0.73
C LEU A 788 -10.42 -32.58 -0.25
N TYR A 789 -9.31 -31.88 -0.04
CA TYR A 789 -8.70 -31.00 -1.04
C TYR A 789 -7.56 -31.74 -1.70
N TYR A 790 -7.39 -31.56 -3.00
CA TYR A 790 -6.37 -32.30 -3.74
C TYR A 790 -5.96 -31.57 -5.01
N CYS A 791 -4.81 -31.95 -5.55
CA CYS A 791 -4.35 -31.50 -6.84
C CYS A 791 -4.94 -32.39 -7.95
N GLY A 792 -5.75 -31.78 -8.81
CA GLY A 792 -6.20 -32.34 -10.07
C GLY A 792 -5.47 -31.67 -11.23
N GLY A 793 -5.06 -32.45 -12.24
CA GLY A 793 -4.28 -31.93 -13.36
C GLY A 793 -3.49 -33.01 -14.08
N GLY A 794 -2.76 -32.62 -15.13
CA GLY A 794 -1.97 -33.55 -15.95
C GLY A 794 -1.01 -32.82 -16.89
N ARG A 795 -0.14 -33.58 -17.57
CA ARG A 795 0.79 -33.05 -18.57
C ARG A 795 0.02 -32.48 -19.76
N LYS A 796 0.27 -31.23 -20.10
CA LYS A 796 -0.16 -30.62 -21.36
C LYS A 796 1.04 -30.25 -22.22
N MET A 797 0.84 -30.26 -23.53
CA MET A 797 1.84 -29.76 -24.47
C MET A 797 1.62 -28.27 -24.69
N LYS A 798 2.64 -27.45 -24.45
CA LYS A 798 2.66 -26.02 -24.75
C LYS A 798 3.97 -25.70 -25.45
N ASP A 799 3.89 -25.11 -26.65
CA ASP A 799 5.05 -24.73 -27.49
C ASP A 799 6.09 -25.86 -27.69
N GLY A 800 5.61 -27.10 -27.90
CA GLY A 800 6.46 -28.28 -28.10
C GLY A 800 7.13 -28.83 -26.83
N LYS A 801 6.85 -28.26 -25.66
CA LYS A 801 7.34 -28.75 -24.35
C LYS A 801 6.19 -29.31 -23.51
N GLN A 802 6.48 -30.36 -22.73
CA GLN A 802 5.55 -30.85 -21.71
C GLN A 802 5.55 -29.88 -20.53
N VAL A 803 4.37 -29.34 -20.19
CA VAL A 803 4.15 -28.45 -19.05
C VAL A 803 3.10 -29.10 -18.15
N TRP A 804 3.34 -29.09 -16.84
CA TRP A 804 2.37 -29.56 -15.86
C TRP A 804 1.42 -28.41 -15.51
N GLU A 805 0.11 -28.65 -15.61
CA GLU A 805 -0.92 -27.72 -15.14
C GLU A 805 -1.67 -28.37 -13.96
N PHE A 806 -1.51 -27.81 -12.77
CA PHE A 806 -2.16 -28.29 -11.54
C PHE A 806 -3.20 -27.29 -11.05
N LYS A 807 -4.34 -27.81 -10.58
CA LYS A 807 -5.43 -27.04 -9.96
C LYS A 807 -5.85 -27.70 -8.65
N ALA A 808 -6.17 -26.88 -7.65
CA ALA A 808 -6.76 -27.36 -6.42
C ALA A 808 -8.24 -27.71 -6.66
N HIS A 809 -8.62 -28.94 -6.36
CA HIS A 809 -9.97 -29.50 -6.43
C HIS A 809 -10.42 -29.99 -5.05
N MET A 810 -11.70 -30.34 -4.96
CA MET A 810 -12.32 -30.76 -3.72
C MET A 810 -13.26 -31.95 -3.90
N ALA A 811 -13.37 -32.76 -2.85
CA ALA A 811 -14.41 -33.77 -2.69
C ALA A 811 -14.94 -33.77 -1.25
N THR A 812 -16.19 -34.18 -1.06
CA THR A 812 -16.84 -34.28 0.26
C THR A 812 -17.16 -35.74 0.60
N SER A 813 -17.21 -36.05 1.89
CA SER A 813 -17.54 -37.39 2.39
C SER A 813 -18.17 -37.33 3.78
N GLU A 814 -19.09 -38.23 4.09
CA GLU A 814 -19.65 -38.37 5.44
C GLU A 814 -18.79 -39.29 6.32
N ASP A 815 -18.06 -40.23 5.72
CA ASP A 815 -17.33 -41.29 6.44
C ASP A 815 -15.80 -41.25 6.19
N GLY A 816 -15.34 -40.41 5.26
CA GLY A 816 -13.93 -40.33 4.83
C GLY A 816 -13.49 -41.52 3.97
N ILE A 817 -14.43 -42.31 3.46
CA ILE A 817 -14.21 -43.52 2.64
C ILE A 817 -14.92 -43.39 1.31
N ARG A 818 -16.14 -42.84 1.29
CA ARG A 818 -16.94 -42.63 0.08
C ARG A 818 -16.92 -41.14 -0.27
N TRP A 819 -16.25 -40.79 -1.36
CA TRP A 819 -16.01 -39.41 -1.75
C TRP A 819 -16.86 -39.00 -2.94
N THR A 820 -17.41 -37.78 -2.87
CA THR A 820 -18.13 -37.12 -3.97
C THR A 820 -17.34 -35.90 -4.43
N LYS A 821 -16.91 -35.87 -5.70
CA LYS A 821 -16.12 -34.76 -6.25
C LYS A 821 -16.99 -33.54 -6.52
N GLU A 822 -16.45 -32.37 -6.19
CA GLU A 822 -17.04 -31.10 -6.60
C GLU A 822 -16.71 -30.79 -8.08
N PRO A 823 -17.65 -30.19 -8.83
CA PRO A 823 -17.49 -29.99 -10.26
C PRO A 823 -16.52 -28.86 -10.64
N GLN A 824 -16.30 -27.89 -9.74
CA GLN A 824 -15.43 -26.74 -9.96
C GLN A 824 -14.13 -26.86 -9.15
N PRO A 825 -13.01 -26.26 -9.62
CA PRO A 825 -11.81 -26.11 -8.80
C PRO A 825 -12.12 -25.33 -7.52
N ALA A 826 -11.50 -25.72 -6.42
CA ALA A 826 -11.65 -25.05 -5.13
C ALA A 826 -10.98 -23.67 -5.13
N LEU A 827 -9.88 -23.49 -5.88
CA LEU A 827 -9.13 -22.24 -5.92
C LEU A 827 -8.78 -21.82 -7.36
N PRO A 828 -9.27 -20.66 -7.86
CA PRO A 828 -8.98 -20.17 -9.21
C PRO A 828 -7.58 -19.57 -9.33
N LEU A 829 -6.92 -19.78 -10.48
CA LEU A 829 -5.56 -19.26 -10.79
C LEU A 829 -5.46 -17.75 -10.59
N GLY A 830 -4.24 -17.28 -10.29
CA GLY A 830 -3.96 -15.85 -10.18
C GLY A 830 -4.13 -15.09 -11.50
N PRO A 831 -4.30 -13.75 -11.45
CA PRO A 831 -4.28 -12.91 -12.64
C PRO A 831 -2.98 -13.06 -13.44
N LYS A 832 -3.03 -12.79 -14.74
CA LYS A 832 -1.83 -12.83 -15.60
C LYS A 832 -0.76 -11.86 -15.06
N GLY A 833 0.48 -12.34 -14.95
CA GLY A 833 1.63 -11.65 -14.38
C GLY A 833 1.80 -11.84 -12.87
N SER A 834 0.85 -12.48 -12.19
CA SER A 834 0.97 -12.78 -10.75
C SER A 834 1.86 -13.99 -10.49
N TRP A 835 2.32 -14.11 -9.24
CA TRP A 835 3.23 -15.18 -8.82
C TRP A 835 2.62 -16.58 -8.82
N ASP A 836 1.30 -16.70 -8.89
CA ASP A 836 0.54 -17.95 -8.92
C ASP A 836 -0.39 -18.07 -10.15
N GLU A 837 -0.01 -17.40 -11.25
CA GLU A 837 -0.77 -17.41 -12.51
C GLU A 837 -0.76 -18.77 -13.24
N GLN A 838 0.26 -19.61 -13.01
CA GLN A 838 0.54 -20.79 -13.85
C GLN A 838 -0.14 -22.05 -13.33
N SER A 839 -0.02 -22.35 -12.03
CA SER A 839 -0.59 -23.57 -11.41
C SER A 839 -0.69 -23.45 -9.89
N HIS A 840 -1.55 -24.30 -9.30
CA HIS A 840 -1.67 -24.50 -7.86
C HIS A 840 -1.44 -25.96 -7.46
N ALA A 841 -0.62 -26.18 -6.43
CA ALA A 841 -0.31 -27.51 -5.88
C ALA A 841 -0.37 -27.54 -4.34
N GLY A 842 -0.29 -28.72 -3.74
CA GLY A 842 -0.15 -28.94 -2.29
C GLY A 842 -1.11 -28.14 -1.40
N PRO A 843 -2.45 -28.29 -1.52
CA PRO A 843 -3.37 -27.63 -0.61
C PRO A 843 -3.20 -28.20 0.81
N CYS A 844 -3.00 -27.33 1.80
CA CYS A 844 -3.04 -27.67 3.22
C CYS A 844 -4.13 -26.82 3.87
N VAL A 845 -5.17 -27.46 4.43
CA VAL A 845 -6.36 -26.77 4.94
C VAL A 845 -6.56 -27.04 6.42
N LEU A 846 -6.76 -25.97 7.18
CA LEU A 846 -7.17 -26.00 8.58
C LEU A 846 -8.57 -25.41 8.76
N LYS A 847 -9.38 -26.02 9.62
CA LYS A 847 -10.62 -25.43 10.12
C LYS A 847 -10.34 -24.78 11.48
N LEU A 848 -10.35 -23.45 11.50
CA LEU A 848 -10.05 -22.60 12.65
C LEU A 848 -11.33 -21.89 13.13
N GLU A 849 -11.23 -21.10 14.20
CA GLU A 849 -12.39 -20.48 14.86
C GLU A 849 -13.15 -19.50 13.95
N ASP A 850 -12.45 -18.78 13.07
CA ASP A 850 -13.01 -17.77 12.17
C ASP A 850 -13.37 -18.32 10.78
N GLY A 851 -12.97 -19.54 10.43
CA GLY A 851 -13.18 -20.05 9.08
C GLY A 851 -12.27 -21.20 8.70
N PHE A 852 -12.22 -21.49 7.41
CA PHE A 852 -11.25 -22.37 6.80
C PHE A 852 -10.09 -21.56 6.25
N HIS A 853 -8.88 -22.04 6.47
CA HIS A 853 -7.65 -21.43 6.00
C HIS A 853 -6.92 -22.46 5.14
N MET A 854 -6.64 -22.10 3.88
CA MET A 854 -5.90 -22.91 2.93
C MET A 854 -4.57 -22.24 2.68
N TRP A 855 -3.50 -22.98 2.86
CA TRP A 855 -2.23 -22.67 2.25
C TRP A 855 -2.08 -23.50 0.99
N TYR A 856 -1.40 -22.96 -0.01
CA TYR A 856 -1.22 -23.63 -1.30
C TYR A 856 0.11 -23.23 -1.93
N LEU A 857 0.68 -24.11 -2.75
CA LEU A 857 1.80 -23.76 -3.63
C LEU A 857 1.26 -23.11 -4.90
N GLY A 858 1.77 -21.91 -5.23
CA GLY A 858 1.50 -21.22 -6.49
C GLY A 858 2.76 -21.11 -7.33
N SER A 859 2.64 -21.26 -8.66
CA SER A 859 3.75 -21.06 -9.60
C SER A 859 3.53 -19.90 -10.57
N GLY A 860 4.64 -19.21 -10.85
CA GLY A 860 4.70 -18.03 -11.70
C GLY A 860 6.15 -17.71 -12.06
N THR A 861 6.36 -16.70 -12.90
CA THR A 861 7.70 -16.26 -13.28
C THR A 861 8.35 -15.46 -12.16
N TYR A 862 9.57 -15.86 -11.77
CA TYR A 862 10.41 -15.24 -10.76
C TYR A 862 11.86 -15.23 -11.26
N ASN A 863 12.51 -14.06 -11.32
CA ASN A 863 13.86 -13.89 -11.86
C ASN A 863 14.08 -14.56 -13.24
N GLY A 864 13.06 -14.50 -14.11
CA GLY A 864 13.10 -15.08 -15.46
C GLY A 864 12.85 -16.60 -15.53
N LYS A 865 12.48 -17.24 -14.42
CA LYS A 865 12.28 -18.71 -14.33
C LYS A 865 11.01 -19.06 -13.54
N THR A 866 10.54 -20.30 -13.61
CA THR A 866 9.36 -20.75 -12.84
C THR A 866 9.80 -21.15 -11.43
N ALA A 867 9.15 -20.60 -10.39
CA ALA A 867 9.37 -20.96 -9.00
C ALA A 867 8.04 -21.22 -8.28
N TRP A 868 8.02 -22.16 -7.35
CA TRP A 868 6.87 -22.44 -6.48
C TRP A 868 7.03 -21.75 -5.14
N ARG A 869 6.01 -20.98 -4.75
CA ARG A 869 5.95 -20.20 -3.51
C ARG A 869 4.67 -20.52 -2.74
N ILE A 870 4.60 -20.22 -1.44
CA ILE A 870 3.43 -20.57 -0.61
C ILE A 870 2.51 -19.35 -0.52
N GLY A 871 1.23 -19.53 -0.86
CA GLY A 871 0.16 -18.57 -0.69
C GLY A 871 -0.83 -18.97 0.40
N HIS A 872 -1.79 -18.10 0.65
CA HIS A 872 -2.85 -18.30 1.64
C HIS A 872 -4.20 -17.84 1.09
N ALA A 873 -5.26 -18.54 1.45
CA ALA A 873 -6.64 -18.21 1.14
C ALA A 873 -7.55 -18.54 2.33
N THR A 874 -8.65 -17.82 2.45
CA THR A 874 -9.68 -18.02 3.48
C THR A 874 -11.01 -18.42 2.86
N SER A 875 -11.82 -19.14 3.62
CA SER A 875 -13.16 -19.53 3.22
C SER A 875 -14.06 -19.68 4.46
N PRO A 876 -15.24 -19.06 4.52
CA PRO A 876 -16.18 -19.29 5.63
C PRO A 876 -16.72 -20.72 5.68
N ASP A 877 -16.96 -21.33 4.51
CA ASP A 877 -17.66 -22.61 4.33
C ASP A 877 -16.75 -23.78 3.88
N GLY A 878 -15.52 -23.48 3.47
CA GLY A 878 -14.56 -24.43 2.92
C GLY A 878 -14.79 -24.74 1.44
N LEU A 879 -15.80 -24.15 0.81
CA LEU A 879 -16.16 -24.36 -0.59
C LEU A 879 -15.74 -23.17 -1.46
N HIS A 880 -15.96 -21.96 -0.97
CA HIS A 880 -15.69 -20.72 -1.70
C HIS A 880 -14.50 -20.00 -1.09
N TRP A 881 -13.42 -19.88 -1.86
CA TRP A 881 -12.12 -19.41 -1.38
C TRP A 881 -11.77 -18.00 -1.87
N THR A 882 -11.24 -17.19 -0.97
CA THR A 882 -10.70 -15.84 -1.24
C THR A 882 -9.22 -15.82 -0.91
N LYS A 883 -8.37 -15.48 -1.90
CA LYS A 883 -6.92 -15.36 -1.69
C LYS A 883 -6.62 -14.18 -0.76
N SER A 884 -5.75 -14.41 0.22
CA SER A 884 -5.36 -13.42 1.21
C SER A 884 -4.15 -12.64 0.68
N GLY A 885 -4.37 -11.56 -0.07
CA GLY A 885 -3.32 -10.68 -0.60
C GLY A 885 -2.80 -11.04 -2.01
N THR A 886 -1.88 -10.22 -2.53
CA THR A 886 -1.29 -10.35 -3.88
C THR A 886 0.05 -11.05 -3.91
N ASP A 887 0.74 -11.17 -2.76
CA ASP A 887 2.07 -11.74 -2.63
C ASP A 887 2.05 -13.05 -1.83
N PRO A 888 3.01 -13.96 -2.06
CA PRO A 888 3.14 -15.19 -1.30
C PRO A 888 3.31 -14.90 0.20
N VAL A 889 2.80 -15.79 1.05
CA VAL A 889 2.97 -15.71 2.51
C VAL A 889 4.33 -16.23 2.98
N LEU A 890 4.97 -17.07 2.18
CA LEU A 890 6.37 -17.44 2.34
C LEU A 890 7.04 -17.53 0.97
N ASP A 891 8.06 -16.69 0.77
CA ASP A 891 8.91 -16.70 -0.43
C ASP A 891 10.12 -17.62 -0.23
N ILE A 892 10.81 -18.00 -1.31
CA ILE A 892 12.01 -18.83 -1.30
C ILE A 892 13.19 -18.14 -0.57
N GLY A 893 14.17 -18.93 -0.15
CA GLY A 893 15.37 -18.45 0.56
C GLY A 893 16.27 -17.58 -0.31
N LYS A 894 17.40 -17.11 0.26
CA LYS A 894 18.37 -16.33 -0.54
C LYS A 894 19.03 -17.23 -1.58
N PRO A 895 19.39 -16.70 -2.76
CA PRO A 895 20.16 -17.48 -3.74
C PRO A 895 21.43 -18.07 -3.12
N GLY A 896 21.59 -19.40 -3.22
CA GLY A 896 22.70 -20.15 -2.62
C GLY A 896 22.38 -20.83 -1.29
N ASP A 897 21.27 -20.48 -0.63
CA ASP A 897 20.76 -21.20 0.54
C ASP A 897 20.10 -22.53 0.11
N TRP A 898 19.96 -23.46 1.06
CA TRP A 898 19.38 -24.79 0.81
C TRP A 898 17.91 -24.74 0.35
N ASP A 899 17.18 -23.66 0.65
CA ASP A 899 15.80 -23.39 0.21
C ASP A 899 15.69 -22.22 -0.78
N GLY A 900 16.81 -21.82 -1.41
CA GLY A 900 16.89 -20.67 -2.32
C GLY A 900 16.39 -20.90 -3.76
N GLY A 901 15.95 -22.12 -4.10
CA GLY A 901 15.52 -22.49 -5.45
C GLY A 901 14.01 -22.55 -5.64
N THR A 902 13.33 -23.45 -4.95
CA THR A 902 11.87 -23.65 -5.05
C THR A 902 11.34 -24.44 -3.85
N PHE A 903 10.07 -24.22 -3.47
CA PHE A 903 9.35 -25.15 -2.60
C PHE A 903 8.78 -26.33 -3.39
N MET A 904 8.64 -27.48 -2.72
CA MET A 904 8.16 -28.73 -3.33
C MET A 904 6.89 -29.26 -2.67
N SER A 905 6.80 -29.16 -1.35
CA SER A 905 5.63 -29.52 -0.56
C SER A 905 5.73 -28.87 0.82
N PHE A 906 4.64 -28.76 1.55
CA PHE A 906 4.65 -28.24 2.91
C PHE A 906 3.45 -28.78 3.69
N ASP A 907 3.49 -28.69 5.01
CA ASP A 907 2.34 -28.99 5.87
C ASP A 907 2.32 -28.03 7.06
N ILE A 908 1.13 -27.71 7.56
CA ILE A 908 0.89 -26.70 8.59
C ILE A 908 -0.09 -27.24 9.62
N ILE A 909 0.20 -27.00 10.89
CA ILE A 909 -0.73 -27.27 12.00
C ILE A 909 -0.85 -26.04 12.89
N PHE A 910 -1.96 -25.95 13.62
CA PHE A 910 -2.18 -24.92 14.64
C PHE A 910 -2.08 -25.56 16.04
N ARG A 911 -1.13 -25.09 16.85
CA ARG A 911 -0.89 -25.58 18.21
C ARG A 911 -0.51 -24.42 19.14
N ASP A 912 -1.11 -24.38 20.32
CA ASP A 912 -0.79 -23.44 21.40
C ASP A 912 -0.72 -21.96 20.94
N GLY A 913 -1.66 -21.55 20.09
CA GLY A 913 -1.76 -20.17 19.60
C GLY A 913 -0.82 -19.83 18.44
N LYS A 914 -0.07 -20.79 17.91
CA LYS A 914 0.89 -20.59 16.81
C LYS A 914 0.62 -21.55 15.64
N LEU A 915 0.98 -21.10 14.44
CA LEU A 915 1.12 -21.97 13.29
C LEU A 915 2.52 -22.55 13.29
N LEU A 916 2.61 -23.88 13.32
CA LEU A 916 3.84 -24.61 13.06
C LEU A 916 3.80 -25.11 11.63
N PHE A 917 4.86 -24.89 10.87
CA PHE A 917 4.93 -25.34 9.49
C PHE A 917 6.22 -26.06 9.19
N TRP A 918 6.13 -27.07 8.32
CA TRP A 918 7.26 -27.77 7.74
C TRP A 918 7.19 -27.61 6.23
N TYR A 919 8.34 -27.53 5.58
CA TYR A 919 8.39 -27.32 4.13
C TYR A 919 9.58 -28.05 3.51
N ALA A 920 9.34 -28.69 2.37
CA ALA A 920 10.36 -29.30 1.53
C ALA A 920 10.85 -28.27 0.52
N ALA A 921 12.16 -28.05 0.44
CA ALA A 921 12.77 -27.13 -0.50
C ALA A 921 14.04 -27.69 -1.12
N ALA A 922 14.43 -27.11 -2.26
CA ALA A 922 15.66 -27.44 -2.98
C ALA A 922 16.54 -26.19 -3.17
N PRO A 923 17.89 -26.36 -3.18
CA PRO A 923 18.84 -25.27 -3.39
C PRO A 923 18.88 -24.79 -4.84
N THR A 924 18.41 -25.62 -5.77
CA THR A 924 18.42 -25.37 -7.22
C THR A 924 17.01 -25.38 -7.79
N GLU A 925 16.88 -24.86 -9.01
CA GLU A 925 15.61 -24.70 -9.72
C GLU A 925 14.90 -26.03 -10.00
N HIS A 926 13.57 -25.94 -10.17
CA HIS A 926 12.72 -27.05 -10.55
C HIS A 926 13.07 -27.58 -11.95
N GLY A 927 13.57 -28.82 -12.06
CA GLY A 927 13.78 -29.52 -13.34
C GLY A 927 15.17 -30.13 -13.57
N ASP A 928 16.16 -29.89 -12.70
CA ASP A 928 17.46 -30.59 -12.73
C ASP A 928 17.48 -31.71 -11.66
N GLU A 929 16.81 -32.82 -11.97
CA GLU A 929 16.64 -33.97 -11.06
C GLU A 929 17.98 -34.64 -10.65
N THR A 930 19.08 -34.32 -11.35
CA THR A 930 20.40 -34.91 -11.07
C THR A 930 21.17 -34.21 -9.94
N LYS A 931 20.66 -33.06 -9.44
CA LYS A 931 21.32 -32.25 -8.39
C LYS A 931 20.41 -31.84 -7.23
N MET A 932 19.14 -32.23 -7.23
CA MET A 932 18.17 -31.83 -6.19
C MET A 932 18.28 -32.69 -4.92
N THR A 933 19.04 -32.23 -3.93
CA THR A 933 18.89 -32.71 -2.55
C THR A 933 17.74 -31.95 -1.89
N ILE A 934 16.58 -32.59 -1.75
CA ILE A 934 15.40 -32.00 -1.10
C ILE A 934 15.48 -32.25 0.42
N GLN A 935 15.34 -31.20 1.21
CA GLN A 935 15.41 -31.25 2.67
C GLN A 935 14.17 -30.60 3.29
N ILE A 936 13.88 -30.91 4.56
CA ILE A 936 12.71 -30.39 5.27
C ILE A 936 13.15 -29.30 6.25
N GLY A 937 12.61 -28.09 6.07
CA GLY A 937 12.70 -26.99 7.01
C GLY A 937 11.47 -26.94 7.93
N HIS A 938 11.60 -26.17 9.00
CA HIS A 938 10.55 -25.86 9.97
C HIS A 938 10.44 -24.34 10.15
N GLY A 939 9.30 -23.89 10.65
CA GLY A 939 9.15 -22.53 11.14
C GLY A 939 7.87 -22.35 11.95
N THR A 940 7.70 -21.14 12.47
CA THR A 940 6.54 -20.76 13.29
C THR A 940 6.04 -19.38 12.90
N SER A 941 4.76 -19.11 13.13
CA SER A 941 4.24 -17.74 13.11
C SER A 941 4.77 -16.91 14.29
N MET A 942 5.01 -15.61 14.05
CA MET A 942 5.30 -14.60 15.07
C MET A 942 4.04 -14.09 15.76
#